data_AF-A0A1V0UV03-F1
#
_entry.id   AF-A0A1V0UV03-F1
#
_cell.length_a   1.000
_cell.length_b   1.000
_cell.length_c   1.000
_cell.angle_alpha   90.00
_cell.angle_beta   90.00
_cell.angle_gamma   90.00
#
_symmetry.space_group_name_H-M   'P 1'
#
loop_
_entity.id
_entity.type
_entity.pdbx_description
1 polymer ?
#
loop_
_entity_poly.entity_id
_entity_poly.type
_entity_poly.pdbx_seq_one_letter_code
_entity_poly.pdbx_strand_id
1 'polypeptide(L)'
;MKKWPVPLAAAFLFSQLLGAGFALAEPKAQTSLTSLMEREPNQSLWTATPVKLNSQTIGTIHDYLADVDIYKLPLTSAGKIAFTLRAIEPDYSSYLRMDVLDCKGNVVQRGSLRKYSTGVSVVVDRELKPDAYYVKVYTDGRSVQIVNQPYMLEITPSPGNLTGDFEEMQLQTSNPPNPAAGVEHDYWMKHDGVYMEQVRAFDKWNAIHGNADLLSGSPMVKRQYHLAQIDAFRAWSLTKGNPLIKVAIIDQGIAYQTTELARQITEPYDVFGQSYSETQKRDHGTHTSGIIAADNRNGIGITGVAPGIKLMPINAWDTKMKRTEESTAKAIRYAADHGARVLNMSLGSNGFAADQNGDSKIIYDAIKYAYKKGVVLVAASGNHNLDVPDYPARYPEVIAVGAVDENDGLLDISNKGNDLVAPGADIFSTGKNGDYVNLTGTSMSSPMVAGAAALILSKNPELTPKEVLDILCKSSDNIGAPGPDNTYGYGRLNVYKALMMTPDSKEPVDSQPFTDIADHWAKRPIAFLWTEGIVAGRTSSRFDPEAPLTRAEFAVILAHALNLPSSEQSSFKDVKKEDWFYKDVNSAAGWGLVTGTGSGLFEPNQPITREEMAVMLVKAAEAGKGCFLHDSEVIPPDNAKGSFLDQADISGWAMSYVQRAFDAGFLTGRNNQMFAPKELATRAESAQVVYQLMKSAKQ
;
A
#
# COMPACT_ATOMS: atom_id res chain seq x y z
N MET A 1 -24.85 -62.77 -43.84
CA MET A 1 -23.78 -63.35 -44.69
C MET A 1 -22.43 -63.12 -43.99
N LYS A 2 -21.44 -63.97 -44.28
CA LYS A 2 -19.98 -63.95 -43.97
C LYS A 2 -19.38 -62.87 -43.03
N LYS A 3 -18.33 -63.14 -42.25
CA LYS A 3 -17.84 -64.32 -41.46
C LYS A 3 -16.55 -63.88 -40.75
N TRP A 4 -16.32 -64.41 -39.55
CA TRP A 4 -15.08 -64.41 -38.72
C TRP A 4 -13.89 -65.16 -39.41
N PRO A 5 -12.64 -65.24 -38.88
CA PRO A 5 -12.25 -65.17 -37.45
C PRO A 5 -10.86 -64.61 -37.04
N VAL A 6 -10.65 -64.57 -35.70
CA VAL A 6 -9.36 -64.59 -34.94
C VAL A 6 -8.67 -65.98 -35.06
N PRO A 7 -7.44 -66.31 -34.51
CA PRO A 7 -7.27 -66.61 -33.06
C PRO A 7 -5.83 -66.67 -32.43
N LEU A 8 -5.78 -66.95 -31.10
CA LEU A 8 -4.79 -67.77 -30.34
C LEU A 8 -3.34 -67.20 -30.07
N ALA A 9 -2.64 -67.46 -28.94
CA ALA A 9 -2.90 -68.29 -27.74
C ALA A 9 -2.05 -67.90 -26.48
N ALA A 10 -2.51 -68.32 -25.28
CA ALA A 10 -1.81 -69.08 -24.18
C ALA A 10 -0.44 -68.62 -23.58
N ALA A 11 -0.02 -68.96 -22.33
CA ALA A 11 -0.63 -69.49 -21.08
C ALA A 11 0.44 -69.49 -19.92
N PHE A 12 0.13 -70.09 -18.75
CA PHE A 12 0.95 -70.37 -17.54
C PHE A 12 1.11 -69.26 -16.47
N LEU A 13 1.36 -69.54 -15.17
CA LEU A 13 0.73 -70.44 -14.14
C LEU A 13 1.53 -70.35 -12.80
N PHE A 14 0.83 -70.32 -11.64
CA PHE A 14 1.36 -70.46 -10.24
C PHE A 14 2.34 -69.39 -9.71
N SER A 15 2.45 -69.12 -8.40
CA SER A 15 1.91 -69.82 -7.20
C SER A 15 1.36 -68.88 -6.10
N GLN A 16 0.57 -69.45 -5.18
CA GLN A 16 0.16 -68.85 -3.90
C GLN A 16 1.19 -69.16 -2.80
N LEU A 17 1.28 -68.33 -1.75
CA LEU A 17 0.84 -68.73 -0.39
C LEU A 17 0.93 -67.60 0.66
N LEU A 18 0.17 -67.78 1.74
CA LEU A 18 -0.03 -66.85 2.85
C LEU A 18 1.16 -66.82 3.82
N GLY A 19 1.41 -65.67 4.44
CA GLY A 19 2.28 -65.51 5.60
C GLY A 19 1.93 -64.24 6.37
N ALA A 20 1.38 -64.38 7.57
CA ALA A 20 1.00 -63.24 8.41
C ALA A 20 2.22 -62.63 9.13
N GLY A 21 2.24 -61.31 9.30
CA GLY A 21 3.27 -60.61 10.06
C GLY A 21 2.90 -59.15 10.31
N PHE A 22 2.63 -58.78 11.56
CA PHE A 22 2.39 -57.40 11.99
C PHE A 22 3.67 -56.57 11.93
N ALA A 23 3.60 -55.36 11.36
CA ALA A 23 4.37 -54.19 11.81
C ALA A 23 3.72 -52.90 11.28
N LEU A 24 3.57 -51.90 12.15
CA LEU A 24 3.12 -50.55 11.80
C LEU A 24 4.31 -49.71 11.30
N ALA A 25 4.17 -49.08 10.13
CA ALA A 25 4.97 -47.90 9.75
C ALA A 25 4.28 -47.13 8.60
N GLU A 26 3.80 -45.92 8.94
CA GLU A 26 3.61 -44.72 8.12
C GLU A 26 3.33 -44.84 6.59
N PRO A 27 2.19 -44.31 6.10
CA PRO A 27 2.14 -43.83 4.73
C PRO A 27 2.99 -42.56 4.63
N LYS A 28 4.07 -42.60 3.83
CA LYS A 28 4.81 -41.39 3.44
C LYS A 28 3.89 -40.43 2.71
N ALA A 29 3.33 -39.46 3.45
CA ALA A 29 2.75 -38.27 2.87
C ALA A 29 3.91 -37.45 2.27
N GLN A 30 4.13 -37.62 0.97
CA GLN A 30 5.01 -36.75 0.19
C GLN A 30 4.28 -35.42 -0.02
N THR A 31 4.20 -34.60 1.04
CA THR A 31 3.58 -33.28 1.02
C THR A 31 4.34 -32.43 0.00
N SER A 32 3.67 -32.03 -1.07
CA SER A 32 4.30 -31.20 -2.11
C SER A 32 4.74 -29.87 -1.51
N LEU A 33 6.05 -29.57 -1.61
CA LEU A 33 6.73 -28.35 -1.13
C LEU A 33 6.28 -27.03 -1.80
N THR A 34 5.11 -27.02 -2.44
CA THR A 34 4.59 -25.94 -3.29
C THR A 34 3.44 -25.14 -2.67
N SER A 35 3.09 -25.36 -1.40
CA SER A 35 1.92 -24.73 -0.76
C SER A 35 2.18 -23.74 0.38
N LEU A 36 3.44 -23.49 0.77
CA LEU A 36 3.82 -22.56 1.84
C LEU A 36 5.11 -21.79 1.52
N MET A 37 5.20 -21.22 0.31
CA MET A 37 6.14 -20.12 0.04
C MET A 37 5.43 -18.80 0.31
N GLU A 38 5.97 -18.01 1.24
CA GLU A 38 5.51 -16.66 1.55
C GLU A 38 5.54 -15.80 0.27
N ARG A 39 4.55 -14.92 0.11
CA ARG A 39 4.48 -13.89 -0.93
C ARG A 39 4.08 -12.63 -0.17
N GLU A 40 5.07 -11.97 0.43
CA GLU A 40 4.93 -11.09 1.59
C GLU A 40 3.72 -10.16 1.57
N PRO A 41 2.98 -10.12 2.69
CA PRO A 41 2.74 -8.84 3.35
C PRO A 41 2.79 -8.97 4.88
N ASN A 42 3.98 -8.82 5.50
CA ASN A 42 4.14 -8.89 6.96
C ASN A 42 5.10 -7.82 7.55
N GLN A 43 5.48 -6.80 6.75
CA GLN A 43 6.56 -5.84 7.02
C GLN A 43 6.37 -4.87 8.21
N SER A 44 5.38 -5.10 9.07
CA SER A 44 5.09 -4.30 10.27
C SER A 44 4.43 -5.16 11.35
N LEU A 45 4.45 -4.69 12.61
CA LEU A 45 3.74 -5.35 13.73
C LEU A 45 2.22 -5.53 13.48
N TRP A 46 1.66 -4.74 12.57
CA TRP A 46 0.24 -4.72 12.20
C TRP A 46 -0.13 -5.83 11.22
N THR A 47 0.79 -6.14 10.30
CA THR A 47 0.63 -7.15 9.25
C THR A 47 1.30 -8.49 9.58
N ALA A 48 1.97 -8.57 10.74
CA ALA A 48 2.78 -9.71 11.15
C ALA A 48 2.03 -11.06 11.13
N THR A 49 2.63 -12.06 10.47
CA THR A 49 2.06 -13.40 10.26
C THR A 49 1.86 -14.13 11.61
N PRO A 50 0.63 -14.57 11.99
CA PRO A 50 0.41 -15.25 13.26
C PRO A 50 1.09 -16.63 13.34
N VAL A 51 1.89 -16.84 14.38
CA VAL A 51 2.59 -18.10 14.69
C VAL A 51 2.17 -18.63 16.07
N LYS A 52 2.50 -19.89 16.37
CA LYS A 52 2.06 -20.56 17.61
C LYS A 52 3.23 -21.20 18.33
N LEU A 53 3.06 -21.46 19.63
CA LEU A 53 4.00 -22.30 20.37
C LEU A 53 3.89 -23.75 19.87
N ASN A 54 5.03 -24.42 19.67
CA ASN A 54 5.16 -25.71 18.97
C ASN A 54 4.81 -25.65 17.47
N SER A 55 5.15 -24.56 16.76
CA SER A 55 5.07 -24.50 15.30
C SER A 55 6.42 -24.30 14.63
N GLN A 56 6.51 -24.77 13.39
CA GLN A 56 7.54 -24.41 12.42
C GLN A 56 6.89 -23.63 11.28
N THR A 57 7.56 -22.59 10.79
CA THR A 57 7.12 -21.70 9.72
C THR A 57 8.28 -21.53 8.74
N ILE A 58 7.99 -21.51 7.44
CA ILE A 58 8.97 -21.24 6.39
C ILE A 58 8.72 -19.82 5.90
N GLY A 59 9.73 -18.96 6.06
CA GLY A 59 9.78 -17.63 5.44
C GLY A 59 10.71 -17.66 4.23
N THR A 60 10.86 -16.55 3.52
CA THR A 60 11.74 -16.46 2.35
C THR A 60 12.33 -15.07 2.25
N ILE A 61 13.66 -14.99 2.17
CA ILE A 61 14.35 -13.73 1.92
C ILE A 61 14.07 -13.33 0.47
N HIS A 62 13.13 -12.43 0.25
CA HIS A 62 12.75 -11.92 -1.06
C HIS A 62 13.63 -10.75 -1.49
N ASP A 63 14.12 -9.91 -0.56
CA ASP A 63 14.66 -8.61 -0.90
C ASP A 63 16.13 -8.36 -0.50
N TYR A 64 16.90 -7.81 -1.45
CA TYR A 64 18.36 -7.85 -1.50
C TYR A 64 19.13 -7.09 -0.38
N LEU A 65 18.49 -6.16 0.34
CA LEU A 65 19.19 -5.28 1.32
C LEU A 65 18.51 -5.11 2.68
N ALA A 66 17.20 -5.37 2.79
CA ALA A 66 16.43 -5.04 3.99
C ALA A 66 15.15 -5.89 4.08
N ASP A 67 15.28 -7.17 3.76
CA ASP A 67 14.26 -8.18 3.99
C ASP A 67 13.93 -8.26 5.49
N VAL A 68 12.65 -8.13 5.83
CA VAL A 68 12.15 -8.10 7.21
C VAL A 68 10.80 -8.81 7.29
N ASP A 69 10.84 -10.06 7.74
CA ASP A 69 9.64 -10.80 8.13
C ASP A 69 9.33 -10.56 9.61
N ILE A 70 8.04 -10.39 9.92
CA ILE A 70 7.59 -10.25 11.31
C ILE A 70 6.48 -11.26 11.59
N TYR A 71 6.69 -12.09 12.62
CA TYR A 71 5.74 -13.10 13.07
C TYR A 71 5.13 -12.75 14.43
N LYS A 72 3.81 -12.80 14.57
CA LYS A 72 3.09 -12.48 15.82
C LYS A 72 2.85 -13.74 16.66
N LEU A 73 3.43 -13.81 17.85
CA LEU A 73 3.27 -14.90 18.82
C LEU A 73 2.44 -14.44 20.04
N PRO A 74 1.15 -14.77 20.13
CA PRO A 74 0.37 -14.57 21.34
C PRO A 74 0.69 -15.65 22.38
N LEU A 75 1.15 -15.25 23.57
CA LEU A 75 1.39 -16.14 24.71
C LEU A 75 0.29 -16.00 25.76
N THR A 76 -0.37 -17.11 26.11
CA THR A 76 -1.46 -17.16 27.09
C THR A 76 -1.00 -17.61 28.48
N SER A 77 0.25 -18.05 28.63
CA SER A 77 0.87 -18.47 29.89
C SER A 77 2.34 -18.07 29.92
N ALA A 78 2.88 -17.80 31.11
CA ALA A 78 4.30 -17.59 31.29
C ALA A 78 5.09 -18.88 30.97
N GLY A 79 6.28 -18.74 30.40
CA GLY A 79 7.14 -19.88 30.09
C GLY A 79 8.46 -19.50 29.46
N LYS A 80 9.41 -20.44 29.49
CA LYS A 80 10.69 -20.30 28.79
C LYS A 80 10.53 -20.77 27.35
N ILE A 81 10.70 -19.86 26.39
CA ILE A 81 10.48 -20.08 24.96
C ILE A 81 11.83 -20.07 24.23
N ALA A 82 12.04 -21.07 23.37
CA ALA A 82 13.14 -21.15 22.44
C ALA A 82 12.64 -20.83 21.02
N PHE A 83 13.31 -19.89 20.36
CA PHE A 83 13.13 -19.54 18.96
C PHE A 83 14.38 -19.96 18.22
N THR A 84 14.26 -20.71 17.12
CA THR A 84 15.39 -21.15 16.30
C THR A 84 15.14 -20.84 14.84
N LEU A 85 16.06 -20.10 14.23
CA LEU A 85 16.03 -19.69 12.83
C LEU A 85 17.17 -20.36 12.06
N ARG A 86 16.88 -20.99 10.91
CA ARG A 86 17.86 -21.73 10.08
C ARG A 86 17.66 -21.40 8.60
N ALA A 87 18.73 -21.21 7.83
CA ALA A 87 18.64 -21.26 6.37
C ALA A 87 18.27 -22.69 5.91
N ILE A 88 17.53 -22.82 4.79
CA ILE A 88 17.21 -24.14 4.23
C ILE A 88 18.28 -24.58 3.24
N GLU A 89 18.53 -23.81 2.17
CA GLU A 89 19.63 -24.05 1.21
C GLU A 89 19.80 -22.81 0.30
N PRO A 90 21.04 -22.43 -0.11
CA PRO A 90 22.34 -22.86 0.45
C PRO A 90 22.50 -22.33 1.88
N ASP A 91 23.59 -22.65 2.60
CA ASP A 91 23.77 -22.10 3.96
C ASP A 91 24.18 -20.62 3.92
N TYR A 92 23.23 -19.75 4.22
CA TYR A 92 23.42 -18.30 4.43
C TYR A 92 23.09 -17.87 5.87
N SER A 93 23.08 -18.81 6.82
CA SER A 93 22.65 -18.57 8.21
C SER A 93 23.51 -17.54 8.96
N SER A 94 24.74 -17.28 8.51
CA SER A 94 25.62 -16.21 9.03
C SER A 94 25.10 -14.79 8.75
N TYR A 95 24.23 -14.61 7.76
CA TYR A 95 23.63 -13.32 7.38
C TYR A 95 22.24 -13.11 8.00
N LEU A 96 21.56 -14.20 8.38
CA LEU A 96 20.27 -14.14 9.08
C LEU A 96 20.40 -13.54 10.49
N ARG A 97 19.39 -12.79 10.90
CA ARG A 97 19.24 -12.19 12.23
C ARG A 97 17.80 -12.40 12.70
N MET A 98 17.64 -12.39 14.01
CA MET A 98 16.35 -12.58 14.66
C MET A 98 16.32 -11.78 15.96
N ASP A 99 15.34 -10.89 16.10
CA ASP A 99 15.04 -10.17 17.33
C ASP A 99 13.64 -10.56 17.81
N VAL A 100 13.50 -10.88 19.10
CA VAL A 100 12.19 -10.97 19.76
C VAL A 100 11.84 -9.60 20.31
N LEU A 101 10.68 -9.09 19.91
CA LEU A 101 10.13 -7.80 20.30
C LEU A 101 8.97 -8.00 21.27
N ASP A 102 8.76 -7.03 22.17
CA ASP A 102 7.48 -6.86 22.86
C ASP A 102 6.42 -6.31 21.90
N CYS A 103 5.17 -6.23 22.36
CA CYS A 103 4.09 -5.67 21.57
C CYS A 103 4.14 -4.16 21.35
N LYS A 104 5.13 -3.46 21.94
CA LYS A 104 5.44 -2.04 21.67
C LYS A 104 6.59 -1.91 20.66
N GLY A 105 7.07 -3.03 20.11
CA GLY A 105 8.17 -3.09 19.14
C GLY A 105 9.57 -2.97 19.74
N ASN A 106 9.70 -2.90 21.07
CA ASN A 106 11.01 -2.84 21.70
C ASN A 106 11.68 -4.21 21.61
N VAL A 107 12.98 -4.22 21.29
CA VAL A 107 13.78 -5.44 21.29
C VAL A 107 13.89 -5.98 22.72
N VAL A 108 13.11 -7.02 23.03
CA VAL A 108 13.16 -7.76 24.28
C VAL A 108 14.45 -8.58 24.32
N GLN A 109 14.77 -9.28 23.23
CA GLN A 109 15.94 -10.16 23.16
C GLN A 109 16.46 -10.29 21.73
N ARG A 110 17.76 -10.05 21.53
CA ARG A 110 18.45 -10.37 20.26
C ARG A 110 18.89 -11.82 20.23
N GLY A 111 18.83 -12.41 19.05
CA GLY A 111 19.30 -13.76 18.78
C GLY A 111 20.82 -13.87 18.68
N SER A 112 21.35 -15.00 19.15
CA SER A 112 22.76 -15.37 19.05
C SER A 112 22.96 -16.41 17.95
N LEU A 113 23.98 -16.25 17.12
CA LEU A 113 24.42 -17.29 16.19
C LEU A 113 24.98 -18.48 16.98
N ARG A 114 24.54 -19.69 16.65
CA ARG A 114 24.97 -20.96 17.24
C ARG A 114 25.20 -22.00 16.16
N LYS A 115 26.19 -22.87 16.35
CA LYS A 115 26.50 -23.99 15.45
C LYS A 115 25.85 -25.27 15.96
N TYR A 116 25.16 -25.99 15.09
CA TYR A 116 24.51 -27.27 15.33
C TYR A 116 25.08 -28.34 14.39
N SER A 117 24.81 -29.62 14.69
CA SER A 117 25.16 -30.73 13.79
C SER A 117 24.43 -30.68 12.44
N THR A 118 23.38 -29.88 12.32
CA THR A 118 22.54 -29.69 11.13
C THR A 118 22.78 -28.36 10.40
N GLY A 119 23.73 -27.52 10.84
CA GLY A 119 24.02 -26.22 10.25
C GLY A 119 24.23 -25.11 11.28
N VAL A 120 24.31 -23.85 10.85
CA VAL A 120 24.29 -22.68 11.75
C VAL A 120 22.84 -22.23 11.97
N SER A 121 22.53 -21.64 13.13
CA SER A 121 21.18 -21.16 13.45
C SER A 121 21.23 -19.93 14.36
N VAL A 122 20.28 -19.01 14.22
CA VAL A 122 20.10 -17.90 15.16
C VAL A 122 19.10 -18.35 16.24
N VAL A 123 19.46 -18.17 17.51
CA VAL A 123 18.67 -18.69 18.64
C VAL A 123 18.39 -17.62 19.67
N VAL A 124 17.13 -17.54 20.11
CA VAL A 124 16.69 -16.80 21.31
C VAL A 124 16.13 -17.80 22.31
N ASP A 125 16.53 -17.69 23.58
CA ASP A 125 16.02 -18.51 24.69
C ASP A 125 15.70 -17.59 25.87
N ARG A 126 14.42 -17.41 26.21
CA ARG A 126 13.99 -16.43 27.22
C ARG A 126 12.71 -16.83 27.93
N GLU A 127 12.62 -16.45 29.20
CA GLU A 127 11.38 -16.49 29.97
C GLU A 127 10.49 -15.29 29.59
N LEU A 128 9.31 -15.58 29.05
CA LEU A 128 8.31 -14.61 28.61
C LEU A 128 7.05 -14.74 29.47
N LYS A 129 6.36 -13.62 29.69
CA LYS A 129 5.09 -13.55 30.43
C LYS A 129 3.91 -13.75 29.43
N PRO A 130 2.66 -13.91 29.89
CA PRO A 130 1.51 -13.86 28.99
C PRO A 130 1.41 -12.44 28.39
N ASP A 131 1.63 -12.32 27.09
CA ASP A 131 1.57 -11.07 26.30
C ASP A 131 1.62 -11.41 24.79
N ALA A 132 1.46 -10.42 23.93
CA ALA A 132 1.81 -10.52 22.52
C ALA A 132 3.31 -10.22 22.32
N TYR A 133 4.02 -11.14 21.69
CA TYR A 133 5.41 -10.94 21.25
C TYR A 133 5.50 -11.02 19.74
N TYR A 134 6.57 -10.45 19.18
CA TYR A 134 6.83 -10.50 17.76
C TYR A 134 8.23 -11.02 17.49
N VAL A 135 8.39 -11.88 16.48
CA VAL A 135 9.69 -12.38 16.03
C VAL A 135 10.01 -11.68 14.73
N LYS A 136 10.98 -10.76 14.77
CA LYS A 136 11.50 -10.07 13.60
C LYS A 136 12.67 -10.86 13.05
N VAL A 137 12.50 -11.48 11.89
CA VAL A 137 13.58 -12.10 11.11
C VAL A 137 14.05 -11.08 10.07
N TYR A 138 15.37 -10.97 9.86
CA TYR A 138 15.93 -10.02 8.90
C TYR A 138 17.34 -10.41 8.46
N THR A 139 17.83 -9.84 7.36
CA THR A 139 19.24 -9.99 6.95
C THR A 139 20.13 -8.88 7.51
N ASP A 140 21.42 -9.16 7.70
CA ASP A 140 22.38 -8.20 8.26
C ASP A 140 22.90 -7.14 7.27
N GLY A 141 22.33 -7.08 6.06
CA GLY A 141 22.67 -6.12 5.01
C GLY A 141 24.05 -6.29 4.36
N ARG A 142 24.80 -7.38 4.66
CA ARG A 142 26.18 -7.57 4.18
C ARG A 142 26.34 -8.56 3.03
N SER A 143 25.26 -9.13 2.50
CA SER A 143 25.31 -10.12 1.41
C SER A 143 24.59 -9.66 0.16
N VAL A 144 25.27 -9.84 -0.98
CA VAL A 144 24.87 -9.39 -2.32
C VAL A 144 24.15 -10.52 -3.10
N GLN A 145 23.82 -11.65 -2.45
CA GLN A 145 23.45 -12.89 -3.17
C GLN A 145 22.33 -13.71 -2.52
N ILE A 146 21.60 -13.19 -1.53
CA ILE A 146 20.51 -13.90 -0.84
C ILE A 146 19.18 -13.31 -1.29
N VAL A 147 18.65 -13.82 -2.40
CA VAL A 147 17.34 -13.44 -2.96
C VAL A 147 16.57 -14.70 -3.32
N ASN A 148 15.27 -14.72 -2.98
CA ASN A 148 14.39 -15.89 -3.02
C ASN A 148 14.92 -17.11 -2.25
N GLN A 149 15.61 -16.88 -1.13
CA GLN A 149 16.22 -17.96 -0.34
C GLN A 149 15.34 -18.30 0.88
N PRO A 150 14.86 -19.55 1.03
CA PRO A 150 13.92 -19.91 2.07
C PRO A 150 14.64 -20.25 3.39
N TYR A 151 14.03 -19.84 4.50
CA TYR A 151 14.50 -20.14 5.85
C TYR A 151 13.37 -20.77 6.67
N MET A 152 13.72 -21.40 7.79
CA MET A 152 12.79 -21.99 8.74
C MET A 152 12.90 -21.33 10.11
N LEU A 153 11.77 -20.85 10.63
CA LEU A 153 11.59 -20.41 12.02
C LEU A 153 10.86 -21.51 12.81
N GLU A 154 11.43 -21.90 13.94
CA GLU A 154 10.92 -22.93 14.85
C GLU A 154 10.71 -22.33 16.25
N ILE A 155 9.51 -22.50 16.83
CA ILE A 155 9.12 -21.93 18.13
C ILE A 155 8.70 -23.06 19.06
N THR A 156 9.47 -23.31 20.12
CA THR A 156 9.23 -24.41 21.07
C THR A 156 9.36 -23.97 22.53
N PRO A 157 8.71 -24.67 23.48
CA PRO A 157 9.06 -24.58 24.90
C PRO A 157 10.52 -25.00 25.08
N SER A 158 11.32 -24.16 25.72
CA SER A 158 12.74 -24.42 25.97
C SER A 158 12.88 -25.58 26.97
N PRO A 159 13.49 -26.72 26.60
CA PRO A 159 13.58 -27.90 27.49
C PRO A 159 14.53 -27.72 28.68
N GLY A 160 15.22 -26.57 28.77
CA GLY A 160 16.32 -26.34 29.71
C GLY A 160 17.63 -26.94 29.18
N ASN A 161 18.72 -26.17 29.31
CA ASN A 161 20.08 -26.57 28.93
C ASN A 161 20.26 -27.17 27.52
N LEU A 162 20.20 -26.31 26.51
CA LEU A 162 20.98 -26.52 25.28
C LEU A 162 22.48 -26.38 25.62
N THR A 163 23.10 -27.43 26.17
CA THR A 163 24.54 -27.49 26.48
C THR A 163 25.25 -28.46 25.52
N GLY A 164 26.04 -27.90 24.61
CA GLY A 164 26.97 -28.61 23.73
C GLY A 164 28.04 -27.62 23.26
N ASP A 165 29.29 -28.06 23.17
CA ASP A 165 30.46 -27.17 23.17
C ASP A 165 30.41 -26.04 22.13
N PHE A 166 30.70 -24.81 22.59
CA PHE A 166 30.46 -23.58 21.85
C PHE A 166 31.77 -22.91 21.39
N GLU A 167 31.83 -22.53 20.11
CA GLU A 167 32.74 -21.48 19.63
C GLU A 167 31.91 -20.27 19.17
N GLU A 168 32.17 -19.11 19.79
CA GLU A 168 31.58 -17.82 19.41
C GLU A 168 32.44 -17.17 18.33
N MET A 169 31.96 -17.12 17.08
CA MET A 169 32.71 -16.53 15.97
C MET A 169 32.70 -15.00 16.05
N GLN A 170 33.87 -14.39 16.25
CA GLN A 170 34.08 -12.95 16.00
C GLN A 170 34.45 -12.70 14.53
N LEU A 171 33.79 -11.69 13.92
CA LEU A 171 33.91 -11.38 12.51
C LEU A 171 35.10 -10.44 12.22
N GLN A 172 35.92 -10.78 11.22
CA GLN A 172 36.95 -9.90 10.65
C GLN A 172 36.48 -9.26 9.32
N THR A 173 37.05 -8.10 8.99
CA THR A 173 36.62 -7.24 7.87
C THR A 173 37.71 -7.08 6.80
N SER A 174 37.54 -7.66 5.61
CA SER A 174 38.31 -7.32 4.40
C SER A 174 37.67 -7.88 3.10
N ASN A 175 37.92 -7.20 1.98
CA ASN A 175 37.39 -7.44 0.61
C ASN A 175 38.57 -7.35 -0.40
N PRO A 176 38.45 -7.69 -1.71
CA PRO A 176 37.63 -8.68 -2.44
C PRO A 176 38.60 -9.64 -3.23
N PRO A 177 38.53 -9.92 -4.57
CA PRO A 177 37.45 -10.29 -5.51
C PRO A 177 37.69 -11.62 -6.29
N ASN A 178 36.74 -12.10 -7.11
CA ASN A 178 36.99 -12.89 -8.36
C ASN A 178 35.71 -12.98 -9.26
N PRO A 179 35.78 -13.30 -10.59
CA PRO A 179 34.95 -12.62 -11.59
C PRO A 179 34.42 -13.53 -12.73
N ALA A 180 33.19 -14.06 -12.65
CA ALA A 180 32.68 -14.98 -13.69
C ALA A 180 31.14 -15.01 -13.84
N ALA A 181 30.55 -13.95 -14.42
CA ALA A 181 29.14 -13.96 -14.86
C ALA A 181 28.87 -12.93 -15.99
N GLY A 182 29.73 -12.88 -17.01
CA GLY A 182 29.55 -11.96 -18.14
C GLY A 182 28.37 -12.35 -19.04
N VAL A 183 27.37 -11.46 -19.15
CA VAL A 183 26.58 -11.07 -20.34
C VAL A 183 25.31 -10.27 -19.93
N GLU A 184 24.70 -10.54 -18.77
CA GLU A 184 23.71 -9.61 -18.15
C GLU A 184 24.35 -8.52 -17.27
N HIS A 185 25.61 -8.74 -16.87
CA HIS A 185 26.35 -7.94 -15.89
C HIS A 185 26.60 -6.47 -16.31
N ASP A 186 26.61 -6.17 -17.62
CA ASP A 186 26.95 -4.84 -18.17
C ASP A 186 25.79 -3.83 -18.11
N TYR A 187 24.54 -4.29 -18.04
CA TYR A 187 23.39 -3.38 -17.93
C TYR A 187 23.27 -2.81 -16.51
N TRP A 188 23.40 -3.67 -15.50
CA TRP A 188 23.22 -3.31 -14.10
C TRP A 188 24.44 -2.61 -13.49
N MET A 189 25.68 -2.98 -13.85
CA MET A 189 26.87 -2.28 -13.30
C MET A 189 27.02 -0.83 -13.74
N LYS A 190 26.34 -0.37 -14.80
CA LYS A 190 26.26 1.07 -15.12
C LYS A 190 25.31 1.85 -14.21
N HIS A 191 24.44 1.18 -13.46
CA HIS A 191 23.39 1.80 -12.63
C HIS A 191 23.59 1.56 -11.13
N ASP A 192 24.61 0.79 -10.74
CA ASP A 192 24.87 0.37 -9.36
C ASP A 192 25.27 1.55 -8.44
N GLY A 193 25.99 2.54 -8.99
CA GLY A 193 26.29 3.79 -8.30
C GLY A 193 25.03 4.58 -7.96
N VAL A 194 24.18 4.80 -8.97
CA VAL A 194 22.90 5.53 -8.86
C VAL A 194 21.95 4.82 -7.88
N TYR A 195 21.81 3.49 -7.96
CA TYR A 195 21.00 2.73 -7.01
C TYR A 195 21.44 2.96 -5.55
N MET A 196 22.75 2.89 -5.29
CA MET A 196 23.29 3.15 -3.96
C MET A 196 23.17 4.62 -3.53
N GLU A 197 23.11 5.57 -4.46
CA GLU A 197 22.86 6.99 -4.16
C GLU A 197 21.39 7.26 -3.83
N GLN A 198 20.46 6.62 -4.54
CA GLN A 198 19.02 6.68 -4.28
C GLN A 198 18.68 6.15 -2.88
N VAL A 199 19.22 4.98 -2.52
CA VAL A 199 19.07 4.40 -1.17
C VAL A 199 19.72 5.31 -0.13
N ARG A 200 20.94 5.84 -0.36
CA ARG A 200 21.58 6.79 0.57
C ARG A 200 20.79 8.08 0.75
N ALA A 201 20.11 8.59 -0.27
CA ALA A 201 19.24 9.77 -0.17
C ALA A 201 18.00 9.47 0.69
N PHE A 202 17.37 8.31 0.48
CA PHE A 202 16.28 7.82 1.32
C PHE A 202 16.71 7.63 2.77
N ASP A 203 17.85 6.97 3.03
CA ASP A 203 18.37 6.72 4.38
C ASP A 203 18.70 8.03 5.12
N LYS A 204 19.32 9.01 4.43
CA LYS A 204 19.54 10.37 4.97
C LYS A 204 18.21 11.03 5.36
N TRP A 205 17.20 10.96 4.51
CA TRP A 205 15.88 11.53 4.82
C TRP A 205 15.24 10.82 6.03
N ASN A 206 15.29 9.49 6.06
CA ASN A 206 14.68 8.70 7.13
C ASN A 206 15.39 8.90 8.47
N ALA A 207 16.72 9.05 8.47
CA ALA A 207 17.50 9.39 9.67
C ALA A 207 17.13 10.78 10.26
N ILE A 208 16.61 11.70 9.44
CA ILE A 208 16.17 13.04 9.88
C ILE A 208 14.70 13.03 10.35
N HIS A 209 13.84 12.21 9.74
CA HIS A 209 12.38 12.29 9.91
C HIS A 209 11.72 11.08 10.60
N GLY A 210 12.43 9.95 10.76
CA GLY A 210 12.08 8.83 11.64
C GLY A 210 10.76 8.12 11.35
N ASN A 211 10.44 7.81 10.09
CA ASN A 211 9.05 7.51 9.67
C ASN A 211 8.91 6.33 8.68
N ALA A 212 9.57 5.21 8.97
CA ALA A 212 9.55 4.02 8.11
C ALA A 212 8.17 3.35 7.98
N ASP A 213 7.32 3.44 9.01
CA ASP A 213 6.02 2.75 9.04
C ASP A 213 5.00 3.28 8.00
N LEU A 214 5.19 4.50 7.48
CA LEU A 214 4.35 5.08 6.42
C LEU A 214 4.47 4.35 5.07
N LEU A 215 5.42 3.41 4.96
CA LEU A 215 5.94 2.84 3.71
C LEU A 215 5.71 1.33 3.56
N SER A 216 5.10 0.67 4.55
CA SER A 216 4.96 -0.80 4.66
C SER A 216 4.08 -1.48 3.59
N GLY A 217 3.68 -0.76 2.54
CA GLY A 217 2.85 -1.25 1.43
C GLY A 217 3.54 -1.22 0.06
N SER A 218 4.79 -0.73 -0.02
CA SER A 218 5.55 -0.54 -1.26
C SER A 218 7.03 -0.88 -1.06
N PRO A 219 7.44 -2.17 -1.11
CA PRO A 219 8.80 -2.63 -0.77
C PRO A 219 9.94 -1.96 -1.55
N MET A 220 9.67 -1.44 -2.74
CA MET A 220 10.65 -0.81 -3.63
C MET A 220 10.74 0.72 -3.44
N VAL A 221 9.97 1.33 -2.54
CA VAL A 221 9.93 2.80 -2.35
C VAL A 221 11.29 3.42 -1.97
N LYS A 222 12.20 2.65 -1.36
CA LYS A 222 13.59 3.04 -1.10
C LYS A 222 14.41 3.37 -2.37
N ARG A 223 13.93 2.96 -3.55
CA ARG A 223 14.50 3.30 -4.88
C ARG A 223 13.95 4.63 -5.42
N GLN A 224 12.91 5.18 -4.81
CA GLN A 224 12.23 6.40 -5.25
C GLN A 224 12.71 7.62 -4.46
N TYR A 225 14.00 7.95 -4.58
CA TYR A 225 14.63 9.09 -3.88
C TYR A 225 13.84 10.40 -4.03
N HIS A 226 13.23 10.60 -5.20
CA HIS A 226 12.44 11.78 -5.54
C HIS A 226 11.30 12.05 -4.56
N LEU A 227 10.69 11.00 -3.99
CA LEU A 227 9.61 11.15 -3.00
C LEU A 227 10.09 11.76 -1.67
N ALA A 228 11.33 11.47 -1.27
CA ALA A 228 11.98 12.12 -0.14
C ALA A 228 12.31 13.58 -0.48
N GLN A 229 12.87 13.82 -1.66
CA GLN A 229 13.34 15.15 -2.10
C GLN A 229 12.19 16.16 -2.28
N ILE A 230 11.01 15.71 -2.72
CA ILE A 230 9.79 16.54 -2.81
C ILE A 230 8.93 16.50 -1.53
N ASP A 231 9.39 15.83 -0.47
CA ASP A 231 8.71 15.73 0.82
C ASP A 231 7.32 15.06 0.79
N ALA A 232 7.13 14.10 -0.12
CA ALA A 232 5.87 13.37 -0.28
C ALA A 232 5.52 12.51 0.95
N PHE A 233 6.52 11.96 1.65
CA PHE A 233 6.31 11.13 2.82
C PHE A 233 5.61 11.88 3.97
N ARG A 234 6.00 13.14 4.26
CA ARG A 234 5.25 13.97 5.23
C ARG A 234 3.90 14.40 4.67
N ALA A 235 3.79 14.67 3.36
CA ALA A 235 2.54 15.04 2.72
C ALA A 235 1.42 13.99 2.93
N TRP A 236 1.76 12.71 2.92
CA TRP A 236 0.80 11.62 3.13
C TRP A 236 0.22 11.50 4.53
N SER A 237 0.78 12.19 5.54
CA SER A 237 0.13 12.36 6.84
C SER A 237 -1.12 13.25 6.76
N LEU A 238 -1.20 14.12 5.75
CA LEU A 238 -2.30 15.05 5.51
C LEU A 238 -3.33 14.45 4.54
N THR A 239 -2.88 13.91 3.40
CA THR A 239 -3.72 13.12 2.47
C THR A 239 -2.87 12.29 1.52
N LYS A 240 -3.34 11.08 1.19
CA LYS A 240 -2.78 10.22 0.11
C LYS A 240 -3.50 10.42 -1.24
N GLY A 241 -4.53 11.26 -1.29
CA GLY A 241 -5.37 11.49 -2.47
C GLY A 241 -6.83 11.09 -2.27
N ASN A 242 -7.70 11.56 -3.17
CA ASN A 242 -9.13 11.25 -3.22
C ASN A 242 -9.46 10.65 -4.59
N PRO A 243 -10.15 9.49 -4.68
CA PRO A 243 -10.44 8.81 -5.95
C PRO A 243 -11.42 9.55 -6.87
N LEU A 244 -12.07 10.63 -6.41
CA LEU A 244 -12.84 11.52 -7.27
C LEU A 244 -11.98 12.51 -8.04
N ILE A 245 -10.74 12.74 -7.60
CA ILE A 245 -9.77 13.50 -8.37
C ILE A 245 -9.23 12.60 -9.47
N LYS A 246 -9.69 12.85 -10.70
CA LYS A 246 -9.18 12.21 -11.91
C LYS A 246 -7.98 12.98 -12.45
N VAL A 247 -6.85 12.31 -12.65
CA VAL A 247 -5.66 12.84 -13.34
C VAL A 247 -5.58 12.20 -14.72
N ALA A 248 -5.76 12.97 -15.79
CA ALA A 248 -5.63 12.46 -17.14
C ALA A 248 -4.18 12.43 -17.60
N ILE A 249 -3.76 11.30 -18.16
CA ILE A 249 -2.39 11.08 -18.64
C ILE A 249 -2.44 11.05 -20.16
N ILE A 250 -2.04 12.16 -20.79
CA ILE A 250 -2.01 12.28 -22.25
C ILE A 250 -0.63 11.79 -22.71
N ASP A 251 -0.56 10.55 -23.19
CA ASP A 251 0.70 9.87 -23.52
C ASP A 251 0.50 8.84 -24.66
N GLN A 252 1.44 7.91 -24.80
CA GLN A 252 1.53 6.86 -25.84
C GLN A 252 0.84 5.55 -25.43
N GLY A 253 -0.27 5.64 -24.68
CA GLY A 253 -0.88 4.48 -24.01
C GLY A 253 -0.21 4.12 -22.69
N ILE A 254 -0.93 3.38 -21.84
CA ILE A 254 -0.48 2.94 -20.51
C ILE A 254 -0.73 1.44 -20.35
N ALA A 255 0.28 0.69 -19.92
CA ALA A 255 0.14 -0.72 -19.53
C ALA A 255 -0.59 -0.82 -18.19
N TYR A 256 -1.92 -0.64 -18.22
CA TYR A 256 -2.75 -0.47 -17.03
C TYR A 256 -3.18 -1.78 -16.35
N GLN A 257 -2.91 -2.93 -16.97
CA GLN A 257 -3.21 -4.25 -16.41
C GLN A 257 -2.13 -4.73 -15.41
N THR A 258 -1.09 -3.92 -15.16
CA THR A 258 -0.11 -4.16 -14.10
C THR A 258 -0.75 -3.97 -12.73
N THR A 259 -0.28 -4.75 -11.75
CA THR A 259 -0.91 -4.87 -10.41
C THR A 259 -0.89 -3.60 -9.56
N GLU A 260 -0.05 -2.62 -9.88
CA GLU A 260 0.03 -1.32 -9.18
C GLU A 260 -0.84 -0.23 -9.79
N LEU A 261 -1.16 -0.32 -11.09
CA LEU A 261 -2.01 0.65 -11.77
C LEU A 261 -3.46 0.15 -11.90
N ALA A 262 -3.69 -1.17 -11.91
CA ALA A 262 -5.00 -1.77 -12.17
C ALA A 262 -6.17 -1.20 -11.34
N ARG A 263 -5.94 -0.88 -10.05
CA ARG A 263 -6.99 -0.30 -9.18
C ARG A 263 -7.22 1.20 -9.40
N GLN A 264 -6.28 1.90 -10.01
CA GLN A 264 -6.29 3.36 -10.14
C GLN A 264 -6.94 3.84 -11.43
N ILE A 265 -7.09 2.95 -12.40
CA ILE A 265 -7.39 3.31 -13.77
C ILE A 265 -8.90 3.45 -13.98
N THR A 266 -9.30 4.55 -14.60
CA THR A 266 -10.69 4.85 -14.96
C THR A 266 -10.73 5.35 -16.41
N GLU A 267 -11.81 5.04 -17.14
CA GLU A 267 -12.12 5.62 -18.46
C GLU A 267 -10.93 5.72 -19.45
N PRO A 268 -10.19 4.63 -19.73
CA PRO A 268 -9.10 4.65 -20.70
C PRO A 268 -9.60 4.95 -22.12
N TYR A 269 -8.98 5.89 -22.81
CA TYR A 269 -9.46 6.44 -24.09
C TYR A 269 -8.37 6.53 -25.17
N ASP A 270 -8.64 5.96 -26.35
CA ASP A 270 -7.81 6.15 -27.55
C ASP A 270 -8.41 7.23 -28.45
N VAL A 271 -7.63 8.27 -28.75
CA VAL A 271 -8.05 9.39 -29.60
C VAL A 271 -8.39 8.95 -31.03
N PHE A 272 -7.85 7.80 -31.49
CA PHE A 272 -8.08 7.23 -32.81
C PHE A 272 -9.19 6.16 -32.85
N GLY A 273 -9.82 5.85 -31.70
CA GLY A 273 -10.95 4.92 -31.60
C GLY A 273 -10.58 3.43 -31.63
N GLN A 274 -9.33 3.07 -31.37
CA GLN A 274 -8.86 1.68 -31.28
C GLN A 274 -9.13 1.07 -29.90
N SER A 275 -8.90 -0.25 -29.75
CA SER A 275 -8.86 -0.87 -28.42
C SER A 275 -7.68 -0.31 -27.62
N TYR A 276 -7.93 0.16 -26.40
CA TYR A 276 -6.88 0.79 -25.59
C TYR A 276 -5.71 -0.18 -25.26
N SER A 277 -5.98 -1.49 -25.18
CA SER A 277 -4.95 -2.51 -24.97
C SER A 277 -3.88 -2.54 -26.08
N GLU A 278 -4.24 -2.14 -27.30
CA GLU A 278 -3.33 -2.13 -28.46
C GLU A 278 -2.41 -0.90 -28.50
N THR A 279 -2.65 0.08 -27.62
CA THR A 279 -1.87 1.33 -27.54
C THR A 279 -0.58 1.18 -26.72
N GLN A 280 -0.46 0.14 -25.89
CA GLN A 280 0.52 -0.03 -24.81
C GLN A 280 1.95 -0.36 -25.28
N LYS A 281 2.51 0.45 -26.18
CA LYS A 281 3.73 0.11 -26.95
C LYS A 281 5.04 0.54 -26.29
N ARG A 282 5.00 1.44 -25.31
CA ARG A 282 6.18 1.97 -24.61
C ARG A 282 5.96 2.11 -23.12
N ASP A 283 7.07 2.13 -22.40
CA ASP A 283 7.12 2.23 -20.94
C ASP A 283 6.74 3.64 -20.43
N HIS A 284 6.93 4.68 -21.26
CA HIS A 284 6.80 6.09 -20.89
C HIS A 284 5.48 6.46 -20.19
N GLY A 285 4.32 6.21 -20.81
CA GLY A 285 3.02 6.50 -20.18
C GLY A 285 2.77 5.69 -18.90
N THR A 286 3.21 4.44 -18.88
CA THR A 286 3.13 3.57 -17.68
C THR A 286 4.00 4.11 -16.54
N HIS A 287 5.19 4.63 -16.87
CA HIS A 287 6.15 5.17 -15.92
C HIS A 287 5.68 6.49 -15.29
N THR A 288 5.17 7.40 -16.12
CA THR A 288 4.55 8.66 -15.65
C THR A 288 3.30 8.41 -14.81
N SER A 289 2.52 7.37 -15.14
CA SER A 289 1.38 6.90 -14.33
C SER A 289 1.80 6.40 -12.95
N GLY A 290 2.88 5.61 -12.88
CA GLY A 290 3.42 5.12 -11.61
C GLY A 290 3.90 6.26 -10.70
N ILE A 291 4.59 7.25 -11.27
CA ILE A 291 5.04 8.46 -10.53
C ILE A 291 3.83 9.20 -9.94
N ILE A 292 2.71 9.29 -10.66
CA ILE A 292 1.51 9.99 -10.16
C ILE A 292 0.80 9.16 -9.09
N ALA A 293 0.48 7.90 -9.33
CA ALA A 293 -0.47 7.17 -8.48
C ALA A 293 -0.27 5.65 -8.39
N ALA A 294 0.93 5.09 -8.55
CA ALA A 294 1.14 3.67 -8.21
C ALA A 294 0.61 3.37 -6.79
N ASP A 295 -0.19 2.32 -6.67
CA ASP A 295 -1.05 2.07 -5.52
C ASP A 295 -0.30 1.42 -4.34
N ASN A 296 -0.13 2.15 -3.23
CA ASN A 296 0.61 1.68 -2.04
C ASN A 296 -0.20 0.82 -1.05
N ARG A 297 -1.33 0.26 -1.47
CA ARG A 297 -2.20 -0.59 -0.64
C ARG A 297 -2.29 -2.02 -1.16
N ASN A 298 -1.34 -2.46 -1.97
CA ASN A 298 -1.32 -3.78 -2.61
C ASN A 298 -0.13 -4.66 -2.14
N GLY A 299 0.80 -4.09 -1.35
CA GLY A 299 1.95 -4.80 -0.78
C GLY A 299 3.10 -5.04 -1.76
N ILE A 300 3.10 -4.39 -2.92
CA ILE A 300 4.09 -4.64 -3.98
C ILE A 300 4.70 -3.34 -4.51
N GLY A 301 5.90 -3.44 -5.07
CA GLY A 301 6.46 -2.40 -5.91
C GLY A 301 6.68 -1.05 -5.24
N ILE A 302 6.26 -0.01 -5.94
CA ILE A 302 6.50 1.40 -5.68
C ILE A 302 5.25 2.11 -5.14
N THR A 303 5.31 3.43 -4.99
CA THR A 303 4.15 4.28 -4.72
C THR A 303 4.21 5.54 -5.56
N GLY A 304 3.07 6.02 -6.02
CA GLY A 304 2.97 7.34 -6.64
C GLY A 304 3.01 8.47 -5.61
N VAL A 305 3.12 9.71 -6.08
CA VAL A 305 2.96 10.93 -5.27
C VAL A 305 1.56 11.00 -4.65
N ALA A 306 0.53 10.60 -5.38
CA ALA A 306 -0.87 10.64 -5.01
C ALA A 306 -1.55 9.25 -5.09
N PRO A 307 -1.18 8.27 -4.26
CA PRO A 307 -1.62 6.87 -4.40
C PRO A 307 -3.11 6.62 -4.12
N GLY A 308 -3.90 7.64 -3.78
CA GLY A 308 -5.35 7.57 -3.57
C GLY A 308 -6.22 8.10 -4.71
N ILE A 309 -5.65 8.65 -5.80
CA ILE A 309 -6.43 9.28 -6.90
C ILE A 309 -6.79 8.29 -8.02
N LYS A 310 -7.56 8.72 -9.03
CA LYS A 310 -7.81 7.92 -10.24
C LYS A 310 -7.08 8.47 -11.47
N LEU A 311 -6.44 7.59 -12.21
CA LEU A 311 -5.77 7.89 -13.47
C LEU A 311 -6.75 7.70 -14.64
N MET A 312 -6.80 8.65 -15.57
CA MET A 312 -7.54 8.57 -16.83
C MET A 312 -6.53 8.44 -18.00
N PRO A 313 -6.24 7.23 -18.48
CA PRO A 313 -5.28 7.01 -19.56
C PRO A 313 -5.80 7.54 -20.91
N ILE A 314 -5.07 8.43 -21.57
CA ILE A 314 -5.44 8.95 -22.89
C ILE A 314 -4.30 8.73 -23.88
N ASN A 315 -4.51 7.88 -24.89
CA ASN A 315 -3.54 7.73 -25.97
C ASN A 315 -3.75 8.80 -27.04
N ALA A 316 -2.71 9.60 -27.29
CA ALA A 316 -2.71 10.64 -28.33
C ALA A 316 -1.81 10.33 -29.55
N TRP A 317 -1.24 9.12 -29.62
CA TRP A 317 -0.36 8.67 -30.71
C TRP A 317 -1.00 7.61 -31.60
N ASP A 318 -0.78 7.70 -32.91
CA ASP A 318 -1.29 6.72 -33.89
C ASP A 318 -0.53 5.38 -33.86
N THR A 319 -0.97 4.41 -34.68
CA THR A 319 -0.32 3.09 -34.78
C THR A 319 1.16 3.13 -35.16
N LYS A 320 1.61 4.22 -35.80
CA LYS A 320 2.97 4.49 -36.31
C LYS A 320 3.77 5.39 -35.35
N MET A 321 3.29 5.58 -34.12
CA MET A 321 3.90 6.44 -33.10
C MET A 321 4.01 7.91 -33.54
N LYS A 322 3.02 8.44 -34.27
CA LYS A 322 2.88 9.87 -34.59
C LYS A 322 1.81 10.53 -33.73
N ARG A 323 2.12 11.70 -33.18
CA ARG A 323 1.19 12.63 -32.53
C ARG A 323 0.98 13.83 -33.44
N THR A 324 -0.25 14.30 -33.57
CA THR A 324 -0.59 15.52 -34.33
C THR A 324 -1.12 16.61 -33.39
N GLU A 325 -1.22 17.83 -33.90
CA GLU A 325 -1.89 18.92 -33.16
C GLU A 325 -3.34 18.55 -32.85
N GLU A 326 -4.05 18.00 -33.83
CA GLU A 326 -5.44 17.56 -33.70
C GLU A 326 -5.59 16.44 -32.66
N SER A 327 -4.71 15.43 -32.65
CA SER A 327 -4.79 14.34 -31.66
C SER A 327 -4.52 14.86 -30.25
N THR A 328 -3.58 15.80 -30.10
CA THR A 328 -3.27 16.47 -28.83
C THR A 328 -4.44 17.32 -28.34
N ALA A 329 -5.01 18.17 -29.21
CA ALA A 329 -6.14 19.03 -28.88
C ALA A 329 -7.41 18.22 -28.54
N LYS A 330 -7.65 17.11 -29.24
CA LYS A 330 -8.76 16.18 -28.97
C LYS A 330 -8.57 15.46 -27.63
N ALA A 331 -7.35 15.02 -27.29
CA ALA A 331 -7.05 14.45 -25.97
C ALA A 331 -7.33 15.44 -24.82
N ILE A 332 -6.86 16.68 -24.95
CA ILE A 332 -7.07 17.74 -23.94
C ILE A 332 -8.56 18.02 -23.72
N ARG A 333 -9.33 18.16 -24.80
CA ARG A 333 -10.79 18.38 -24.71
C ARG A 333 -11.50 17.18 -24.10
N TYR A 334 -11.18 15.96 -24.53
CA TYR A 334 -11.75 14.73 -23.97
C TYR A 334 -11.55 14.66 -22.45
N ALA A 335 -10.33 14.88 -21.96
CA ALA A 335 -10.03 14.87 -20.53
C ALA A 335 -10.91 15.84 -19.74
N ALA A 336 -11.00 17.10 -20.21
CA ALA A 336 -11.80 18.15 -19.58
C ALA A 336 -13.33 17.91 -19.69
N ASP A 337 -13.78 17.14 -20.69
CA ASP A 337 -15.18 16.75 -20.85
C ASP A 337 -15.58 15.57 -19.95
N HIS A 338 -14.63 14.69 -19.58
CA HIS A 338 -14.88 13.47 -18.79
C HIS A 338 -14.49 13.61 -17.30
N GLY A 339 -14.30 14.86 -16.84
CA GLY A 339 -14.12 15.19 -15.44
C GLY A 339 -12.68 15.02 -14.91
N ALA A 340 -11.68 15.01 -15.79
CA ALA A 340 -10.29 15.18 -15.34
C ALA A 340 -10.12 16.52 -14.61
N ARG A 341 -9.52 16.50 -13.43
CA ARG A 341 -9.20 17.69 -12.62
C ARG A 341 -7.78 18.18 -12.82
N VAL A 342 -6.88 17.27 -13.21
CA VAL A 342 -5.49 17.57 -13.59
C VAL A 342 -5.18 16.84 -14.90
N LEU A 343 -4.45 17.48 -15.82
CA LEU A 343 -3.82 16.82 -16.98
C LEU A 343 -2.31 16.79 -16.75
N ASN A 344 -1.71 15.60 -16.86
CA ASN A 344 -0.28 15.45 -17.06
C ASN A 344 0.01 15.31 -18.56
N MET A 345 0.83 16.20 -19.08
CA MET A 345 1.33 16.21 -20.45
C MET A 345 2.85 16.09 -20.42
N SER A 346 3.36 14.86 -20.20
CA SER A 346 4.80 14.53 -20.29
C SER A 346 5.29 14.53 -21.74
N LEU A 347 5.00 15.61 -22.46
CA LEU A 347 5.13 15.73 -23.90
C LEU A 347 5.35 17.20 -24.26
N GLY A 348 6.16 17.44 -25.29
CA GLY A 348 6.44 18.78 -25.79
C GLY A 348 6.65 18.81 -27.30
N SER A 349 6.74 20.01 -27.86
CA SER A 349 7.43 20.31 -29.11
C SER A 349 7.87 21.78 -29.13
N ASN A 350 9.07 22.05 -29.64
CA ASN A 350 9.50 23.41 -30.03
C ASN A 350 9.04 23.78 -31.47
N GLY A 351 8.09 23.02 -32.03
CA GLY A 351 7.62 23.13 -33.41
C GLY A 351 6.52 22.12 -33.70
N PHE A 352 5.24 22.49 -33.57
CA PHE A 352 4.15 21.70 -34.15
C PHE A 352 4.02 21.95 -35.65
N ALA A 353 4.23 23.20 -36.08
CA ALA A 353 4.45 23.60 -37.45
C ALA A 353 5.75 24.43 -37.58
N ALA A 354 6.50 24.24 -38.66
CA ALA A 354 7.82 24.85 -38.84
C ALA A 354 7.80 26.37 -39.10
N ASP A 355 6.62 26.91 -39.42
CA ASP A 355 6.34 28.32 -39.71
C ASP A 355 5.79 29.10 -38.50
N GLN A 356 5.44 28.44 -37.39
CA GLN A 356 4.80 29.07 -36.21
C GLN A 356 5.68 29.14 -34.95
N ASN A 357 7.00 28.90 -35.07
CA ASN A 357 7.96 28.99 -33.95
C ASN A 357 7.55 28.19 -32.69
N GLY A 358 6.85 27.07 -32.90
CA GLY A 358 6.32 26.21 -31.84
C GLY A 358 4.83 26.37 -31.52
N ASP A 359 4.23 27.53 -31.77
CA ASP A 359 2.83 27.81 -31.42
C ASP A 359 1.87 26.93 -32.25
N SER A 360 0.68 26.68 -31.70
CA SER A 360 -0.36 25.87 -32.32
C SER A 360 -1.74 26.30 -31.84
N LYS A 361 -2.44 27.08 -32.66
CA LYS A 361 -3.76 27.64 -32.30
C LYS A 361 -4.77 26.58 -31.85
N ILE A 362 -4.80 25.40 -32.50
CA ILE A 362 -5.77 24.35 -32.16
C ILE A 362 -5.48 23.73 -30.77
N ILE A 363 -4.19 23.59 -30.40
CA ILE A 363 -3.79 23.16 -29.06
C ILE A 363 -4.11 24.28 -28.07
N TYR A 364 -3.78 25.54 -28.37
CA TYR A 364 -4.06 26.65 -27.46
C TYR A 364 -5.57 26.82 -27.19
N ASP A 365 -6.43 26.71 -28.22
CA ASP A 365 -7.88 26.70 -28.06
C ASP A 365 -8.36 25.56 -27.14
N ALA A 366 -7.68 24.40 -27.14
CA ALA A 366 -7.99 23.27 -26.26
C ALA A 366 -7.47 23.49 -24.82
N ILE A 367 -6.27 24.05 -24.66
CA ILE A 367 -5.69 24.48 -23.37
C ILE A 367 -6.61 25.50 -22.70
N LYS A 368 -7.01 26.56 -23.41
CA LYS A 368 -7.96 27.58 -22.93
C LYS A 368 -9.33 26.99 -22.59
N TYR A 369 -9.78 25.96 -23.30
CA TYR A 369 -11.03 25.26 -23.01
C TYR A 369 -10.95 24.47 -21.70
N ALA A 370 -9.91 23.66 -21.51
CA ALA A 370 -9.70 22.88 -20.29
C ALA A 370 -9.48 23.79 -19.06
N TYR A 371 -8.66 24.84 -19.19
CA TYR A 371 -8.43 25.80 -18.11
C TYR A 371 -9.74 26.49 -17.66
N LYS A 372 -10.59 26.91 -18.62
CA LYS A 372 -11.92 27.49 -18.32
C LYS A 372 -12.88 26.52 -17.63
N LYS A 373 -12.65 25.21 -17.74
CA LYS A 373 -13.39 24.17 -17.00
C LYS A 373 -12.85 23.89 -15.59
N GLY A 374 -11.86 24.66 -15.12
CA GLY A 374 -11.28 24.47 -13.79
C GLY A 374 -10.29 23.30 -13.71
N VAL A 375 -9.70 22.92 -14.84
CA VAL A 375 -8.74 21.83 -14.96
C VAL A 375 -7.32 22.36 -14.83
N VAL A 376 -6.51 21.77 -13.94
CA VAL A 376 -5.08 22.08 -13.81
C VAL A 376 -4.32 21.43 -14.95
N LEU A 377 -3.44 22.17 -15.62
CA LEU A 377 -2.70 21.69 -16.79
C LEU A 377 -1.22 21.69 -16.44
N VAL A 378 -0.55 20.53 -16.48
CA VAL A 378 0.87 20.37 -16.15
C VAL A 378 1.60 19.76 -17.34
N ALA A 379 2.75 20.32 -17.71
CA ALA A 379 3.53 19.83 -18.83
C ALA A 379 5.04 19.84 -18.58
N ALA A 380 5.72 18.86 -19.18
CA ALA A 380 7.17 18.78 -19.24
C ALA A 380 7.74 19.92 -20.08
N SER A 381 8.76 20.63 -19.58
CA SER A 381 9.32 21.79 -20.28
C SER A 381 10.16 21.45 -21.50
N GLY A 382 10.61 20.21 -21.67
CA GLY A 382 11.40 19.75 -22.81
C GLY A 382 12.87 19.49 -22.45
N ASN A 383 13.52 18.66 -23.27
CA ASN A 383 14.83 18.07 -22.99
C ASN A 383 15.90 18.56 -24.00
N HIS A 384 15.95 19.87 -24.25
CA HIS A 384 16.74 20.50 -25.32
C HIS A 384 17.72 21.59 -24.85
N ASN A 385 17.85 21.84 -23.54
CA ASN A 385 18.64 22.94 -22.94
C ASN A 385 18.35 24.33 -23.54
N LEU A 386 17.07 24.59 -23.83
CA LEU A 386 16.62 25.90 -24.32
C LEU A 386 16.30 26.83 -23.15
N ASP A 387 16.53 28.13 -23.34
CA ASP A 387 16.18 29.15 -22.32
C ASP A 387 14.67 29.44 -22.21
N VAL A 388 13.81 28.61 -22.84
CA VAL A 388 12.34 28.67 -22.82
C VAL A 388 11.74 27.25 -22.85
N PRO A 389 10.55 26.99 -22.25
CA PRO A 389 9.88 25.70 -22.32
C PRO A 389 9.38 25.37 -23.74
N ASP A 390 9.17 24.10 -24.06
CA ASP A 390 8.46 23.65 -25.26
C ASP A 390 6.95 23.93 -25.14
N TYR A 391 6.18 23.86 -26.23
CA TYR A 391 4.71 23.85 -26.15
C TYR A 391 4.20 22.41 -25.90
N PRO A 392 3.17 22.20 -25.05
CA PRO A 392 2.26 23.22 -24.49
C PRO A 392 2.73 23.89 -23.19
N ALA A 393 3.86 23.49 -22.59
CA ALA A 393 4.33 24.06 -21.32
C ALA A 393 4.53 25.58 -21.36
N ARG A 394 4.91 26.16 -22.51
CA ARG A 394 5.08 27.62 -22.69
C ARG A 394 3.76 28.43 -22.63
N TYR A 395 2.57 27.82 -22.63
CA TYR A 395 1.31 28.57 -22.53
C TYR A 395 1.05 29.04 -21.08
N PRO A 396 0.62 30.29 -20.82
CA PRO A 396 0.42 30.82 -19.46
C PRO A 396 -0.60 30.08 -18.58
N GLU A 397 -1.45 29.25 -19.17
CA GLU A 397 -2.43 28.40 -18.49
C GLU A 397 -1.89 27.02 -18.08
N VAL A 398 -0.66 26.70 -18.47
CA VAL A 398 -0.01 25.40 -18.25
C VAL A 398 1.18 25.58 -17.31
N ILE A 399 1.24 24.75 -16.28
CA ILE A 399 2.35 24.72 -15.33
C ILE A 399 3.55 24.06 -16.04
N ALA A 400 4.58 24.84 -16.33
CA ALA A 400 5.82 24.39 -16.95
C ALA A 400 6.76 23.79 -15.89
N VAL A 401 7.19 22.55 -16.10
CA VAL A 401 8.01 21.80 -15.14
C VAL A 401 9.38 21.45 -15.71
N GLY A 402 10.44 22.01 -15.12
CA GLY A 402 11.83 21.64 -15.38
C GLY A 402 12.32 20.48 -14.51
N ALA A 403 13.51 19.98 -14.80
CA ALA A 403 14.05 18.76 -14.21
C ALA A 403 15.37 18.99 -13.45
N VAL A 404 15.45 18.48 -12.22
CA VAL A 404 16.68 18.44 -11.40
C VAL A 404 17.13 17.01 -11.08
N ASP A 405 18.38 16.86 -10.67
CA ASP A 405 18.95 15.64 -10.09
C ASP A 405 18.72 15.56 -8.56
N GLU A 406 19.25 14.52 -7.92
CA GLU A 406 19.16 14.27 -6.47
C GLU A 406 19.93 15.26 -5.58
N ASN A 407 20.77 16.12 -6.19
CA ASN A 407 21.56 17.16 -5.52
C ASN A 407 21.03 18.58 -5.83
N ASP A 408 19.84 18.69 -6.40
CA ASP A 408 19.23 19.94 -6.90
C ASP A 408 19.98 20.61 -8.06
N GLY A 409 20.88 19.88 -8.74
CA GLY A 409 21.47 20.32 -10.00
C GLY A 409 20.42 20.32 -11.11
N LEU A 410 20.31 21.41 -11.87
CA LEU A 410 19.51 21.41 -13.10
C LEU A 410 20.12 20.42 -14.09
N LEU A 411 19.31 19.49 -14.61
CA LEU A 411 19.75 18.56 -15.66
C LEU A 411 20.20 19.33 -16.90
N ASP A 412 21.36 18.98 -17.47
CA ASP A 412 21.93 19.58 -18.69
C ASP A 412 21.00 19.56 -19.90
N ILE A 413 19.98 18.69 -19.90
CA ILE A 413 18.94 18.62 -20.92
C ILE A 413 17.72 19.50 -20.63
N SER A 414 17.46 19.91 -19.39
CA SER A 414 16.24 20.61 -19.01
C SER A 414 16.15 21.97 -19.71
N ASN A 415 15.02 22.22 -20.39
CA ASN A 415 14.66 23.57 -20.76
C ASN A 415 14.41 24.43 -19.49
N LYS A 416 14.61 25.74 -19.63
CA LYS A 416 14.52 26.78 -18.60
C LYS A 416 13.31 27.69 -18.83
N GLY A 417 13.08 28.66 -17.94
CA GLY A 417 11.92 29.55 -17.98
C GLY A 417 10.64 28.88 -17.47
N ASN A 418 10.78 28.01 -16.47
CA ASN A 418 9.71 27.17 -15.92
C ASN A 418 9.01 27.85 -14.72
N ASP A 419 7.80 27.39 -14.37
CA ASP A 419 7.13 27.82 -13.13
C ASP A 419 7.83 27.24 -11.89
N LEU A 420 8.24 25.98 -11.97
CA LEU A 420 9.00 25.27 -10.94
C LEU A 420 9.77 24.09 -11.53
N VAL A 421 10.58 23.43 -10.71
CA VAL A 421 11.26 22.18 -11.05
C VAL A 421 10.85 21.03 -10.13
N ALA A 422 11.03 19.81 -10.60
CA ALA A 422 10.94 18.61 -9.77
C ALA A 422 12.03 17.61 -10.19
N PRO A 423 12.33 16.59 -9.37
CA PRO A 423 13.32 15.57 -9.71
C PRO A 423 13.00 14.91 -11.07
N GLY A 424 14.04 14.63 -11.84
CA GLY A 424 13.92 14.09 -13.19
C GLY A 424 15.12 13.27 -13.66
N ALA A 425 16.12 13.06 -12.81
CA ALA A 425 17.26 12.17 -13.09
C ALA A 425 16.96 10.75 -12.56
N ASP A 426 17.12 9.73 -13.40
CA ASP A 426 17.03 8.31 -13.07
C ASP A 426 15.85 7.93 -12.18
N ILE A 427 14.67 8.46 -12.52
CA ILE A 427 13.45 8.27 -11.74
C ILE A 427 12.97 6.83 -11.89
N PHE A 428 12.99 6.07 -10.79
CA PHE A 428 12.48 4.71 -10.72
C PHE A 428 10.95 4.71 -10.67
N SER A 429 10.30 4.05 -11.64
CA SER A 429 8.84 3.86 -11.66
C SER A 429 8.42 2.65 -12.52
N THR A 430 7.12 2.37 -12.61
CA THR A 430 6.52 1.23 -13.33
C THR A 430 6.84 1.22 -14.83
N GLY A 431 7.31 0.09 -15.34
CA GLY A 431 7.41 -0.22 -16.77
C GLY A 431 6.17 -0.95 -17.29
N LYS A 432 6.15 -1.25 -18.59
CA LYS A 432 5.14 -2.18 -19.16
C LYS A 432 5.36 -3.61 -18.63
N ASN A 433 4.43 -4.52 -18.94
CA ASN A 433 4.51 -5.95 -18.59
C ASN A 433 4.62 -6.29 -17.08
N GLY A 434 4.65 -5.31 -16.17
CA GLY A 434 4.89 -5.50 -14.74
C GLY A 434 6.35 -5.29 -14.32
N ASP A 435 7.19 -4.80 -15.23
CA ASP A 435 8.59 -4.42 -14.95
C ASP A 435 8.66 -3.06 -14.22
N TYR A 436 9.86 -2.67 -13.81
CA TYR A 436 10.17 -1.33 -13.29
C TYR A 436 11.44 -0.79 -13.96
N VAL A 437 11.46 0.49 -14.31
CA VAL A 437 12.57 1.11 -15.06
C VAL A 437 12.95 2.48 -14.50
N ASN A 438 14.21 2.86 -14.70
CA ASN A 438 14.68 4.24 -14.50
C ASN A 438 14.52 5.00 -15.81
N LEU A 439 13.95 6.22 -15.75
CA LEU A 439 13.89 7.14 -16.89
C LEU A 439 14.30 8.55 -16.46
N THR A 440 14.90 9.29 -17.40
CA THR A 440 15.46 10.62 -17.17
C THR A 440 14.86 11.66 -18.11
N GLY A 441 14.48 12.82 -17.56
CA GLY A 441 14.01 14.00 -18.27
C GLY A 441 12.80 14.69 -17.62
N THR A 442 12.44 15.86 -18.17
CA THR A 442 11.30 16.68 -17.73
C THR A 442 9.95 15.94 -17.77
N SER A 443 9.85 14.91 -18.61
CA SER A 443 8.74 13.95 -18.63
C SER A 443 8.48 13.23 -17.31
N MET A 444 9.50 13.07 -16.44
CA MET A 444 9.39 12.43 -15.13
C MET A 444 9.17 13.46 -14.01
N SER A 445 9.55 14.72 -14.23
CA SER A 445 9.31 15.83 -13.30
C SER A 445 7.85 16.32 -13.35
N SER A 446 7.29 16.48 -14.55
CA SER A 446 5.87 16.83 -14.79
C SER A 446 4.87 15.98 -13.98
N PRO A 447 4.94 14.63 -13.98
CA PRO A 447 4.00 13.79 -13.23
C PRO A 447 4.09 13.99 -11.71
N MET A 448 5.24 14.36 -11.15
CA MET A 448 5.34 14.67 -9.71
C MET A 448 4.51 15.91 -9.35
N VAL A 449 4.60 16.96 -10.18
CA VAL A 449 3.81 18.19 -10.02
C VAL A 449 2.32 17.91 -10.27
N ALA A 450 1.97 17.06 -11.25
CA ALA A 450 0.59 16.64 -11.47
C ALA A 450 0.01 15.85 -10.28
N GLY A 451 0.81 14.97 -9.66
CA GLY A 451 0.45 14.27 -8.42
C GLY A 451 0.26 15.23 -7.25
N ALA A 452 1.14 16.21 -7.08
CA ALA A 452 1.01 17.24 -6.05
C ALA A 452 -0.24 18.12 -6.25
N ALA A 453 -0.53 18.54 -7.48
CA ALA A 453 -1.78 19.21 -7.84
C ALA A 453 -3.02 18.36 -7.51
N ALA A 454 -2.95 17.05 -7.75
CA ALA A 454 -4.03 16.13 -7.41
C ALA A 454 -4.23 15.98 -5.89
N LEU A 455 -3.15 16.01 -5.08
CA LEU A 455 -3.24 16.04 -3.62
C LEU A 455 -3.84 17.36 -3.10
N ILE A 456 -3.42 18.51 -3.64
CA ILE A 456 -4.00 19.83 -3.32
C ILE A 456 -5.52 19.79 -3.55
N LEU A 457 -5.96 19.33 -4.73
CA LEU A 457 -7.38 19.19 -5.06
C LEU A 457 -8.10 18.09 -4.27
N SER A 458 -7.38 17.09 -3.76
CA SER A 458 -7.93 16.07 -2.86
C SER A 458 -8.22 16.63 -1.47
N LYS A 459 -7.45 17.62 -1.02
CA LYS A 459 -7.70 18.38 0.22
C LYS A 459 -8.76 19.46 0.01
N ASN A 460 -8.73 20.16 -1.12
CA ASN A 460 -9.71 21.18 -1.46
C ASN A 460 -10.09 21.17 -2.96
N PRO A 461 -11.23 20.54 -3.33
CA PRO A 461 -11.63 20.42 -4.73
C PRO A 461 -12.19 21.72 -5.33
N GLU A 462 -12.46 22.76 -4.52
CA GLU A 462 -13.02 24.04 -4.99
C GLU A 462 -11.97 24.95 -5.66
N LEU A 463 -10.68 24.68 -5.45
CA LEU A 463 -9.59 25.53 -5.94
C LEU A 463 -9.54 25.61 -7.46
N THR A 464 -9.36 26.82 -7.96
CA THR A 464 -9.14 27.11 -9.38
C THR A 464 -7.72 26.69 -9.82
N PRO A 465 -7.48 26.48 -11.13
CA PRO A 465 -6.15 26.16 -11.64
C PRO A 465 -5.08 27.18 -11.26
N LYS A 466 -5.44 28.47 -11.17
CA LYS A 466 -4.53 29.52 -10.71
C LYS A 466 -4.18 29.38 -9.23
N GLU A 467 -5.14 29.07 -8.37
CA GLU A 467 -4.86 28.90 -6.93
C GLU A 467 -3.98 27.68 -6.68
N VAL A 468 -4.16 26.60 -7.44
CA VAL A 468 -3.28 25.42 -7.38
C VAL A 468 -1.85 25.77 -7.81
N LEU A 469 -1.66 26.49 -8.93
CA LEU A 469 -0.35 26.99 -9.36
C LEU A 469 0.27 27.91 -8.29
N ASP A 470 -0.49 28.88 -7.78
CA ASP A 470 -0.01 29.83 -6.77
C ASP A 470 0.41 29.12 -5.46
N ILE A 471 -0.26 28.02 -5.07
CA ILE A 471 0.14 27.17 -3.94
C ILE A 471 1.45 26.45 -4.25
N LEU A 472 1.52 25.72 -5.37
CA LEU A 472 2.71 24.95 -5.78
C LEU A 472 3.96 25.84 -5.80
N CYS A 473 3.90 26.96 -6.52
CA CYS A 473 5.00 27.92 -6.63
C CYS A 473 5.40 28.53 -5.26
N LYS A 474 4.45 29.04 -4.46
CA LYS A 474 4.79 29.66 -3.17
C LYS A 474 5.25 28.67 -2.10
N SER A 475 4.91 27.38 -2.24
CA SER A 475 5.31 26.32 -1.34
C SER A 475 6.66 25.68 -1.68
N SER A 476 7.20 25.95 -2.87
CA SER A 476 8.42 25.32 -3.37
C SER A 476 9.64 25.58 -2.48
N ASP A 477 10.55 24.62 -2.42
CA ASP A 477 11.88 24.79 -1.85
C ASP A 477 12.70 25.68 -2.80
N ASN A 478 12.91 26.93 -2.40
CA ASN A 478 13.76 27.86 -3.11
C ASN A 478 15.19 27.29 -3.20
N ILE A 479 15.61 26.98 -4.42
CA ILE A 479 16.94 26.53 -4.79
C ILE A 479 17.46 27.44 -5.91
N GLY A 480 18.75 27.76 -5.90
CA GLY A 480 19.32 28.78 -6.79
C GLY A 480 19.26 30.19 -6.20
N ALA A 481 18.72 31.16 -6.95
CA ALA A 481 18.71 32.56 -6.52
C ALA A 481 17.51 32.88 -5.59
N PRO A 482 17.62 33.88 -4.69
CA PRO A 482 16.51 34.28 -3.82
C PRO A 482 15.30 34.89 -4.55
N GLY A 483 14.40 34.02 -5.01
CA GLY A 483 13.11 34.35 -5.61
C GLY A 483 12.85 33.45 -6.82
N PRO A 484 11.83 33.74 -7.64
CA PRO A 484 11.69 33.08 -8.93
C PRO A 484 12.87 33.42 -9.84
N ASP A 485 13.55 32.41 -10.39
CA ASP A 485 14.65 32.59 -11.35
C ASP A 485 14.44 31.78 -12.64
N ASN A 486 15.20 32.09 -13.69
CA ASN A 486 15.00 31.45 -15.00
C ASN A 486 15.42 29.97 -15.02
N THR A 487 16.29 29.55 -14.11
CA THR A 487 16.85 28.19 -14.03
C THR A 487 15.88 27.26 -13.34
N TYR A 488 15.40 27.64 -12.16
CA TYR A 488 14.61 26.79 -11.25
C TYR A 488 13.14 27.20 -11.12
N GLY A 489 12.71 28.29 -11.76
CA GLY A 489 11.39 28.87 -11.52
C GLY A 489 11.29 29.33 -10.07
N TYR A 490 10.19 29.01 -9.39
CA TYR A 490 10.02 29.24 -7.95
C TYR A 490 10.86 28.28 -7.05
N GLY A 491 11.57 27.32 -7.64
CA GLY A 491 12.36 26.31 -6.93
C GLY A 491 11.81 24.90 -7.10
N ARG A 492 12.26 23.97 -6.25
CA ARG A 492 11.86 22.57 -6.27
C ARG A 492 10.50 22.36 -5.63
N LEU A 493 9.65 21.55 -6.26
CA LEU A 493 8.39 21.06 -5.69
C LEU A 493 8.56 20.57 -4.25
N ASN A 494 7.73 21.06 -3.33
CA ASN A 494 7.60 20.53 -1.97
C ASN A 494 6.12 20.24 -1.65
N VAL A 495 5.77 18.96 -1.64
CA VAL A 495 4.38 18.48 -1.56
C VAL A 495 3.78 18.70 -0.16
N TYR A 496 4.58 18.54 0.90
CA TYR A 496 4.11 18.77 2.27
C TYR A 496 3.79 20.24 2.52
N LYS A 497 4.68 21.16 2.13
CA LYS A 497 4.43 22.61 2.21
C LYS A 497 3.21 23.00 1.39
N ALA A 498 3.03 22.44 0.19
CA ALA A 498 1.86 22.69 -0.65
C ALA A 498 0.56 22.32 0.07
N LEU A 499 0.49 21.13 0.69
CA LEU A 499 -0.68 20.69 1.44
C LEU A 499 -0.90 21.45 2.76
N MET A 500 0.16 21.92 3.42
CA MET A 500 0.05 22.79 4.59
C MET A 500 -0.47 24.19 4.22
N MET A 501 -0.08 24.72 3.06
CA MET A 501 -0.57 25.99 2.53
C MET A 501 -1.97 25.91 1.90
N THR A 502 -2.40 24.72 1.50
CA THR A 502 -3.73 24.48 0.93
C THR A 502 -4.80 24.71 2.00
N PRO A 503 -5.74 25.66 1.82
CA PRO A 503 -6.85 25.85 2.76
C PRO A 503 -7.80 24.66 2.70
N ASP A 504 -8.44 24.31 3.82
CA ASP A 504 -9.50 23.30 3.83
C ASP A 504 -10.70 23.73 2.96
N SER A 505 -11.44 22.77 2.39
CA SER A 505 -12.63 23.05 1.60
C SER A 505 -13.75 23.67 2.44
N LYS A 506 -14.56 24.55 1.85
CA LYS A 506 -15.69 25.20 2.53
C LYS A 506 -16.86 24.24 2.66
N GLU A 507 -17.11 23.47 1.60
CA GLU A 507 -18.02 22.34 1.63
C GLU A 507 -17.30 21.06 2.09
N PRO A 508 -17.98 20.11 2.77
CA PRO A 508 -17.40 18.80 3.04
C PRO A 508 -17.19 18.06 1.71
N VAL A 509 -15.91 17.93 1.30
CA VAL A 509 -15.41 17.30 0.06
C VAL A 509 -16.45 16.40 -0.62
N ASP A 510 -17.20 16.96 -1.57
CA ASP A 510 -18.47 16.35 -1.98
C ASP A 510 -18.20 15.06 -2.77
N SER A 511 -18.52 13.96 -2.09
CA SER A 511 -18.20 12.60 -2.48
C SER A 511 -19.42 11.73 -2.21
N GLN A 512 -20.52 12.09 -2.87
CA GLN A 512 -21.80 11.39 -2.78
C GLN A 512 -21.94 10.35 -3.90
N PRO A 513 -21.57 9.08 -3.67
CA PRO A 513 -22.21 7.98 -4.37
C PRO A 513 -23.67 7.81 -3.89
N PHE A 514 -24.01 8.31 -2.70
CA PHE A 514 -25.29 8.09 -2.05
C PHE A 514 -26.06 9.40 -1.89
N THR A 515 -27.28 9.46 -2.42
CA THR A 515 -28.13 10.67 -2.42
C THR A 515 -28.85 10.92 -1.10
N ASP A 516 -28.97 9.88 -0.26
CA ASP A 516 -29.65 9.92 1.03
C ASP A 516 -28.75 10.35 2.21
N ILE A 517 -27.50 10.72 1.93
CA ILE A 517 -26.56 11.27 2.93
C ILE A 517 -26.22 12.74 2.69
N ALA A 518 -26.87 13.42 1.73
CA ALA A 518 -26.53 14.77 1.27
C ALA A 518 -26.39 15.80 2.41
N ASP A 519 -27.37 15.81 3.32
CA ASP A 519 -27.45 16.69 4.49
C ASP A 519 -27.23 15.92 5.81
N HIS A 520 -26.67 14.71 5.74
CA HIS A 520 -26.60 13.79 6.87
C HIS A 520 -25.33 14.00 7.71
N TRP A 521 -25.45 13.98 9.04
CA TRP A 521 -24.32 14.22 9.97
C TRP A 521 -23.13 13.26 9.73
N ALA A 522 -23.42 12.01 9.34
CA ALA A 522 -22.43 10.99 9.02
C ALA A 522 -21.89 11.03 7.57
N LYS A 523 -22.24 12.04 6.75
CA LYS A 523 -21.81 12.17 5.34
C LYS A 523 -20.30 11.96 5.16
N ARG A 524 -19.49 12.70 5.93
CA ARG A 524 -18.02 12.66 5.85
C ARG A 524 -17.44 11.28 6.24
N PRO A 525 -17.80 10.66 7.38
CA PRO A 525 -17.42 9.28 7.70
C PRO A 525 -17.81 8.26 6.62
N ILE A 526 -19.05 8.30 6.14
CA ILE A 526 -19.57 7.36 5.14
C ILE A 526 -18.81 7.51 3.82
N ALA A 527 -18.63 8.74 3.35
CA ALA A 527 -17.90 9.02 2.12
C ALA A 527 -16.43 8.61 2.20
N PHE A 528 -15.76 8.88 3.33
CA PHE A 528 -14.38 8.43 3.57
C PHE A 528 -14.28 6.90 3.52
N LEU A 529 -15.10 6.17 4.29
CA LEU A 529 -15.03 4.71 4.32
C LEU A 529 -15.43 4.08 2.99
N TRP A 530 -16.32 4.71 2.22
CA TRP A 530 -16.65 4.26 0.86
C TRP A 530 -15.48 4.45 -0.10
N THR A 531 -14.79 5.59 -0.01
CA THR A 531 -13.55 5.90 -0.74
C THR A 531 -12.43 4.89 -0.45
N GLU A 532 -12.30 4.45 0.79
CA GLU A 532 -11.34 3.41 1.21
C GLU A 532 -11.80 1.98 0.85
N GLY A 533 -13.02 1.80 0.33
CA GLY A 533 -13.58 0.49 -0.03
C GLY A 533 -14.13 -0.34 1.14
N ILE A 534 -14.32 0.28 2.30
CA ILE A 534 -14.66 -0.36 3.59
C ILE A 534 -16.17 -0.43 3.84
N VAL A 535 -16.95 0.51 3.28
CA VAL A 535 -18.43 0.45 3.32
C VAL A 535 -19.01 0.51 1.91
N ALA A 536 -20.06 -0.29 1.69
CA ALA A 536 -20.87 -0.27 0.48
C ALA A 536 -22.30 0.23 0.76
N GLY A 537 -22.95 0.79 -0.24
CA GLY A 537 -24.36 1.20 -0.16
C GLY A 537 -25.32 0.02 -0.22
N ARG A 538 -26.57 0.22 0.20
CA ARG A 538 -27.68 -0.72 -0.04
C ARG A 538 -27.99 -0.84 -1.53
N THR A 539 -27.77 0.24 -2.28
CA THR A 539 -27.80 0.29 -3.75
C THR A 539 -26.62 1.11 -4.26
N SER A 540 -26.47 1.22 -5.58
CA SER A 540 -25.49 2.13 -6.21
C SER A 540 -25.69 3.61 -5.90
N SER A 541 -26.85 4.02 -5.35
CA SER A 541 -27.21 5.42 -5.09
C SER A 541 -27.76 5.71 -3.69
N ARG A 542 -27.80 4.71 -2.79
CA ARG A 542 -28.38 4.82 -1.44
C ARG A 542 -27.53 4.10 -0.40
N PHE A 543 -27.19 4.79 0.70
CA PHE A 543 -26.47 4.21 1.83
C PHE A 543 -27.41 3.60 2.89
N ASP A 544 -28.59 4.20 3.04
CA ASP A 544 -29.56 3.93 4.11
C ASP A 544 -28.97 4.15 5.53
N PRO A 545 -28.63 5.40 5.89
CA PRO A 545 -27.84 5.72 7.10
C PRO A 545 -28.51 5.32 8.42
N GLU A 546 -29.83 5.44 8.50
CA GLU A 546 -30.61 5.17 9.73
C GLU A 546 -31.11 3.71 9.83
N ALA A 547 -30.83 2.87 8.82
CA ALA A 547 -31.20 1.46 8.89
C ALA A 547 -30.37 0.71 9.96
N PRO A 548 -30.99 -0.23 10.70
CA PRO A 548 -30.27 -1.11 11.61
C PRO A 548 -29.15 -1.88 10.88
N LEU A 549 -28.02 -2.01 11.54
CA LEU A 549 -26.84 -2.70 11.05
C LEU A 549 -26.82 -4.16 11.52
N THR A 550 -26.62 -5.12 10.61
CA THR A 550 -26.54 -6.54 11.02
C THR A 550 -25.15 -6.96 11.52
N ARG A 551 -25.11 -8.08 12.28
CA ARG A 551 -23.88 -8.74 12.74
C ARG A 551 -22.90 -9.01 11.60
N ALA A 552 -23.38 -9.51 10.45
CA ALA A 552 -22.53 -9.74 9.29
C ALA A 552 -22.05 -8.45 8.63
N GLU A 553 -22.91 -7.43 8.50
CA GLU A 553 -22.49 -6.15 7.94
C GLU A 553 -21.36 -5.52 8.75
N PHE A 554 -21.47 -5.49 10.08
CA PHE A 554 -20.41 -4.91 10.89
C PHE A 554 -19.14 -5.76 10.92
N ALA A 555 -19.26 -7.09 10.92
CA ALA A 555 -18.10 -7.99 10.81
C ALA A 555 -17.30 -7.75 9.50
N VAL A 556 -17.99 -7.57 8.37
CA VAL A 556 -17.38 -7.26 7.08
C VAL A 556 -16.69 -5.89 7.11
N ILE A 557 -17.38 -4.85 7.60
CA ILE A 557 -16.82 -3.49 7.71
C ILE A 557 -15.53 -3.50 8.54
N LEU A 558 -15.50 -4.23 9.67
CA LEU A 558 -14.30 -4.33 10.50
C LEU A 558 -13.19 -5.16 9.84
N ALA A 559 -13.53 -6.24 9.12
CA ALA A 559 -12.54 -7.03 8.37
C ALA A 559 -11.90 -6.21 7.24
N HIS A 560 -12.68 -5.41 6.52
CA HIS A 560 -12.17 -4.52 5.47
C HIS A 560 -11.38 -3.35 6.06
N ALA A 561 -11.82 -2.77 7.18
CA ALA A 561 -11.10 -1.69 7.87
C ALA A 561 -9.72 -2.10 8.40
N LEU A 562 -9.53 -3.38 8.71
CA LEU A 562 -8.24 -3.97 9.09
C LEU A 562 -7.51 -4.66 7.93
N ASN A 563 -8.07 -4.65 6.71
CA ASN A 563 -7.54 -5.34 5.53
C ASN A 563 -7.21 -6.83 5.79
N LEU A 564 -8.08 -7.54 6.52
CA LEU A 564 -7.82 -8.93 6.92
C LEU A 564 -7.78 -9.88 5.70
N PRO A 565 -6.89 -10.89 5.70
CA PRO A 565 -6.88 -11.90 4.64
C PRO A 565 -8.18 -12.70 4.62
N SER A 566 -8.75 -12.93 3.42
CA SER A 566 -9.97 -13.72 3.25
C SER A 566 -9.79 -15.16 3.76
N SER A 567 -10.75 -15.66 4.54
CA SER A 567 -10.73 -17.03 5.05
C SER A 567 -11.84 -17.88 4.43
N GLU A 568 -11.52 -19.08 3.96
CA GLU A 568 -12.55 -20.07 3.56
C GLU A 568 -12.89 -21.07 4.68
N GLN A 569 -12.26 -20.95 5.86
CA GLN A 569 -12.48 -21.86 6.99
C GLN A 569 -13.81 -21.52 7.70
N SER A 570 -14.85 -22.31 7.42
CA SER A 570 -16.16 -22.18 8.06
C SER A 570 -16.04 -22.28 9.58
N SER A 571 -16.42 -21.20 10.27
CA SER A 571 -16.45 -21.10 11.74
C SER A 571 -17.85 -21.30 12.34
N PHE A 572 -18.90 -21.15 11.53
CA PHE A 572 -20.29 -21.16 11.97
C PHE A 572 -21.20 -21.91 10.98
N LYS A 573 -22.23 -22.59 11.50
CA LYS A 573 -23.13 -23.47 10.72
C LYS A 573 -24.11 -22.72 9.82
N ASP A 574 -24.40 -21.47 10.15
CA ASP A 574 -25.34 -20.57 9.50
C ASP A 574 -24.66 -19.52 8.61
N VAL A 575 -23.35 -19.63 8.40
CA VAL A 575 -22.55 -18.82 7.48
C VAL A 575 -22.09 -19.73 6.33
N LYS A 576 -22.78 -19.65 5.20
CA LYS A 576 -22.66 -20.60 4.08
C LYS A 576 -21.78 -20.04 2.96
N LYS A 577 -21.18 -20.91 2.14
CA LYS A 577 -20.18 -20.51 1.13
C LYS A 577 -20.74 -19.58 0.05
N GLU A 578 -22.05 -19.64 -0.18
CA GLU A 578 -22.81 -18.79 -1.08
C GLU A 578 -23.16 -17.40 -0.49
N ASP A 579 -23.00 -17.17 0.82
CA ASP A 579 -23.30 -15.89 1.44
C ASP A 579 -22.23 -14.84 1.08
N TRP A 580 -22.66 -13.62 0.74
CA TRP A 580 -21.76 -12.53 0.32
C TRP A 580 -20.71 -12.16 1.39
N PHE A 581 -21.03 -12.39 2.67
CA PHE A 581 -20.18 -12.13 3.82
C PHE A 581 -19.30 -13.33 4.23
N TYR A 582 -19.38 -14.49 3.55
CA TYR A 582 -18.77 -15.75 4.00
C TYR A 582 -17.28 -15.62 4.34
N LYS A 583 -16.49 -15.03 3.43
CA LYS A 583 -15.04 -14.96 3.59
C LYS A 583 -14.60 -13.99 4.68
N ASP A 584 -15.32 -12.88 4.79
CA ASP A 584 -15.01 -11.79 5.71
C ASP A 584 -15.46 -12.12 7.15
N VAL A 585 -16.63 -12.74 7.32
CA VAL A 585 -17.10 -13.23 8.63
C VAL A 585 -16.20 -14.35 9.16
N ASN A 586 -15.77 -15.29 8.32
CA ASN A 586 -14.83 -16.33 8.73
C ASN A 586 -13.43 -15.76 9.03
N SER A 587 -13.01 -14.69 8.33
CA SER A 587 -11.78 -13.97 8.65
C SER A 587 -11.89 -13.24 10.00
N ALA A 588 -12.94 -12.43 10.19
CA ALA A 588 -13.23 -11.74 11.44
C ALA A 588 -13.33 -12.70 12.65
N ALA A 589 -13.88 -13.90 12.45
CA ALA A 589 -13.92 -14.94 13.47
C ALA A 589 -12.54 -15.55 13.76
N GLY A 590 -11.76 -15.87 12.72
CA GLY A 590 -10.39 -16.38 12.85
C GLY A 590 -9.44 -15.40 13.55
N TRP A 591 -9.66 -14.11 13.36
CA TRP A 591 -8.94 -13.01 14.03
C TRP A 591 -9.56 -12.57 15.37
N GLY A 592 -10.65 -13.22 15.82
CA GLY A 592 -11.26 -12.98 17.14
C GLY A 592 -12.12 -11.72 17.28
N LEU A 593 -12.32 -10.94 16.21
CA LEU A 593 -13.18 -9.75 16.19
C LEU A 593 -14.63 -10.09 16.58
N VAL A 594 -15.10 -11.26 16.15
CA VAL A 594 -16.47 -11.72 16.34
C VAL A 594 -16.51 -13.12 16.94
N THR A 595 -17.58 -13.40 17.68
CA THR A 595 -17.85 -14.70 18.30
C THR A 595 -19.29 -15.11 18.01
N GLY A 596 -19.54 -16.42 17.95
CA GLY A 596 -20.88 -16.97 17.74
C GLY A 596 -21.82 -16.69 18.92
N THR A 597 -23.14 -16.71 18.66
CA THR A 597 -24.19 -16.49 19.68
C THR A 597 -24.40 -17.72 20.56
N GLY A 598 -24.07 -18.91 20.06
CA GLY A 598 -24.18 -20.19 20.76
C GLY A 598 -24.37 -21.34 19.77
N SER A 599 -24.24 -22.59 20.23
CA SER A 599 -24.55 -23.80 19.43
C SER A 599 -23.81 -23.95 18.08
N GLY A 600 -22.79 -23.13 17.81
CA GLY A 600 -22.10 -23.04 16.52
C GLY A 600 -22.77 -22.11 15.50
N LEU A 601 -23.58 -21.14 15.95
CA LEU A 601 -24.28 -20.13 15.12
C LEU A 601 -23.63 -18.74 15.26
N PHE A 602 -23.81 -17.90 14.25
CA PHE A 602 -23.36 -16.50 14.20
C PHE A 602 -24.49 -15.47 14.17
N GLU A 603 -25.66 -15.86 13.63
CA GLU A 603 -26.84 -15.04 13.40
C GLU A 603 -26.57 -13.83 12.47
N PRO A 604 -26.08 -14.04 11.23
CA PRO A 604 -25.54 -12.99 10.36
C PRO A 604 -26.51 -11.84 10.05
N ASN A 605 -27.82 -12.11 10.02
CA ASN A 605 -28.87 -11.15 9.69
C ASN A 605 -29.49 -10.45 10.91
N GLN A 606 -29.08 -10.82 12.13
CA GLN A 606 -29.56 -10.17 13.35
C GLN A 606 -28.97 -8.75 13.44
N PRO A 607 -29.79 -7.71 13.68
CA PRO A 607 -29.28 -6.36 14.00
C PRO A 607 -28.48 -6.36 15.31
N ILE A 608 -27.39 -5.59 15.37
CA ILE A 608 -26.62 -5.43 16.62
C ILE A 608 -27.10 -4.26 17.46
N THR A 609 -27.01 -4.44 18.78
CA THR A 609 -27.11 -3.34 19.75
C THR A 609 -25.85 -2.49 19.76
N ARG A 610 -25.95 -1.26 20.31
CA ARG A 610 -24.78 -0.39 20.51
C ARG A 610 -23.75 -0.97 21.47
N GLU A 611 -24.17 -1.75 22.48
CA GLU A 611 -23.23 -2.43 23.38
C GLU A 611 -22.47 -3.59 22.68
N GLU A 612 -23.11 -4.33 21.77
CA GLU A 612 -22.42 -5.31 20.91
C GLU A 612 -21.48 -4.63 19.90
N MET A 613 -21.90 -3.51 19.30
CA MET A 613 -21.06 -2.72 18.40
C MET A 613 -19.77 -2.26 19.10
N ALA A 614 -19.87 -1.79 20.34
CA ALA A 614 -18.70 -1.40 21.13
C ALA A 614 -17.74 -2.58 21.40
N VAL A 615 -18.27 -3.77 21.72
CA VAL A 615 -17.44 -4.98 21.91
C VAL A 615 -16.73 -5.37 20.61
N MET A 616 -17.44 -5.45 19.49
CA MET A 616 -16.85 -5.80 18.18
C MET A 616 -15.81 -4.76 17.73
N LEU A 617 -16.10 -3.47 17.92
CA LEU A 617 -15.19 -2.37 17.59
C LEU A 617 -13.88 -2.43 18.40
N VAL A 618 -13.97 -2.66 19.72
CA VAL A 618 -12.79 -2.75 20.58
C VAL A 618 -12.00 -4.02 20.29
N LYS A 619 -12.66 -5.15 20.02
CA LYS A 619 -11.95 -6.36 19.55
C LYS A 619 -11.22 -6.15 18.23
N ALA A 620 -11.80 -5.39 17.30
CA ALA A 620 -11.10 -4.98 16.07
C ALA A 620 -9.93 -4.03 16.36
N ALA A 621 -10.09 -3.11 17.30
CA ALA A 621 -9.01 -2.24 17.76
C ALA A 621 -7.88 -3.03 18.44
N GLU A 622 -8.18 -4.06 19.23
CA GLU A 622 -7.21 -4.98 19.85
C GLU A 622 -6.53 -5.89 18.82
N ALA A 623 -7.27 -6.37 17.82
CA ALA A 623 -6.75 -7.22 16.75
C ALA A 623 -5.78 -6.45 15.84
N GLY A 624 -6.15 -5.22 15.46
CA GLY A 624 -5.32 -4.30 14.66
C GLY A 624 -4.18 -3.67 15.46
N LYS A 625 -4.50 -2.89 16.51
CA LYS A 625 -3.49 -2.18 17.32
C LYS A 625 -2.79 -3.10 18.29
N GLY A 626 -1.58 -3.55 17.93
CA GLY A 626 -0.65 -4.16 18.88
C GLY A 626 -0.56 -3.34 20.18
N CYS A 627 -1.05 -3.92 21.28
CA CYS A 627 -0.99 -3.45 22.68
C CYS A 627 -1.51 -2.06 23.10
N PHE A 628 -1.97 -1.17 22.21
CA PHE A 628 -2.34 0.21 22.64
C PHE A 628 -3.55 0.33 23.60
N LEU A 629 -4.31 -0.75 23.84
CA LEU A 629 -5.42 -0.77 24.80
C LEU A 629 -5.13 -1.54 26.10
N HIS A 630 -3.89 -2.01 26.30
CA HIS A 630 -3.51 -2.82 27.46
C HIS A 630 -2.91 -2.03 28.63
N ASP A 631 -2.41 -0.81 28.40
CA ASP A 631 -1.83 0.08 29.44
C ASP A 631 -2.89 0.82 30.28
N SER A 632 -4.17 0.73 29.90
CA SER A 632 -5.25 1.05 30.84
C SER A 632 -5.34 -0.07 31.87
N GLU A 633 -4.64 0.11 33.01
CA GLU A 633 -4.97 -0.60 34.24
C GLU A 633 -6.49 -0.63 34.40
N VAL A 634 -7.04 -1.76 34.85
CA VAL A 634 -8.49 -1.93 35.05
C VAL A 634 -8.99 -0.82 35.97
N ILE A 635 -9.50 0.27 35.40
CA ILE A 635 -9.99 1.41 36.16
C ILE A 635 -11.16 0.88 36.97
N PRO A 636 -11.09 0.90 38.32
CA PRO A 636 -12.23 0.51 39.14
C PRO A 636 -13.44 1.37 38.73
N PRO A 637 -14.66 0.80 38.68
CA PRO A 637 -15.82 1.46 38.08
C PRO A 637 -16.15 2.85 38.65
N ASP A 638 -15.60 3.17 39.83
CA ASP A 638 -15.82 4.40 40.59
C ASP A 638 -15.03 5.64 40.09
N ASN A 639 -14.08 5.50 39.14
CA ASN A 639 -13.15 6.60 38.76
C ASN A 639 -13.06 6.96 37.26
N ALA A 640 -14.09 6.63 36.46
CA ALA A 640 -14.15 7.07 35.06
C ALA A 640 -14.39 8.59 34.92
N LYS A 641 -13.52 9.32 34.20
CA LYS A 641 -13.75 10.73 33.85
C LYS A 641 -14.69 10.82 32.65
N GLY A 642 -15.97 11.05 32.93
CA GLY A 642 -17.01 11.23 31.91
C GLY A 642 -17.82 9.95 31.71
N SER A 643 -18.73 9.68 32.64
CA SER A 643 -19.71 8.59 32.53
C SER A 643 -20.85 8.96 31.57
N PHE A 644 -21.38 7.96 30.87
CA PHE A 644 -22.68 8.09 30.22
C PHE A 644 -23.80 8.10 31.27
N LEU A 645 -24.86 8.88 31.06
CA LEU A 645 -25.95 9.02 32.05
C LEU A 645 -26.72 7.72 32.29
N ASP A 646 -26.71 6.83 31.30
CA ASP A 646 -27.31 5.49 31.27
C ASP A 646 -26.28 4.37 31.40
N GLN A 647 -25.10 4.65 31.97
CA GLN A 647 -24.07 3.63 32.21
C GLN A 647 -24.60 2.43 33.01
N ALA A 648 -25.59 2.63 33.90
CA ALA A 648 -26.24 1.56 34.66
C ALA A 648 -26.99 0.54 33.79
N ASP A 649 -27.39 0.89 32.57
CA ASP A 649 -28.10 0.01 31.64
C ASP A 649 -27.14 -0.83 30.76
N ILE A 650 -25.83 -0.56 30.80
CA ILE A 650 -24.81 -1.30 30.04
C ILE A 650 -24.65 -2.70 30.64
N SER A 651 -24.69 -3.73 29.80
CA SER A 651 -24.43 -5.10 30.25
C SER A 651 -23.04 -5.24 30.88
N GLY A 652 -22.92 -5.98 31.99
CA GLY A 652 -21.64 -6.20 32.66
C GLY A 652 -20.55 -6.82 31.78
N TRP A 653 -20.91 -7.61 30.75
CA TRP A 653 -19.98 -8.14 29.76
C TRP A 653 -19.52 -7.11 28.71
N ALA A 654 -20.25 -6.01 28.53
CA ALA A 654 -19.96 -4.95 27.58
C ALA A 654 -19.26 -3.74 28.24
N MET A 655 -19.48 -3.50 29.53
CA MET A 655 -19.01 -2.32 30.28
C MET A 655 -17.54 -1.95 30.00
N SER A 656 -16.62 -2.91 30.13
CA SER A 656 -15.18 -2.68 29.91
C SER A 656 -14.81 -2.39 28.45
N TYR A 657 -15.63 -2.81 27.49
CA TYR A 657 -15.44 -2.48 26.09
C TYR A 657 -16.04 -1.10 25.76
N VAL A 658 -17.21 -0.76 26.30
CA VAL A 658 -17.81 0.56 26.12
C VAL A 658 -16.91 1.66 26.71
N GLN A 659 -16.39 1.46 27.92
CA GLN A 659 -15.46 2.42 28.54
C GLN A 659 -14.18 2.58 27.72
N ARG A 660 -13.54 1.49 27.29
CA ARG A 660 -12.32 1.55 26.46
C ARG A 660 -12.57 2.18 25.08
N ALA A 661 -13.74 1.98 24.47
CA ALA A 661 -14.12 2.63 23.22
C ALA A 661 -14.31 4.15 23.39
N PHE A 662 -14.81 4.58 24.55
CA PHE A 662 -14.98 5.99 24.90
C PHE A 662 -13.64 6.66 25.23
N ASP A 663 -12.83 6.04 26.11
CA ASP A 663 -11.52 6.56 26.53
C ASP A 663 -10.55 6.70 25.34
N ALA A 664 -10.60 5.76 24.40
CA ALA A 664 -9.81 5.82 23.17
C ALA A 664 -10.39 6.78 22.10
N GLY A 665 -11.51 7.44 22.37
CA GLY A 665 -12.17 8.40 21.47
C GLY A 665 -12.82 7.78 20.23
N PHE A 666 -12.99 6.45 20.18
CA PHE A 666 -13.61 5.76 19.04
C PHE A 666 -15.14 5.93 19.07
N LEU A 667 -15.70 5.99 20.28
CA LEU A 667 -17.14 6.02 20.51
C LEU A 667 -17.53 7.24 21.33
N THR A 668 -18.58 7.92 20.90
CA THR A 668 -19.24 9.00 21.64
C THR A 668 -20.69 8.66 21.94
N GLY A 669 -21.25 9.34 22.94
CA GLY A 669 -22.66 9.24 23.26
C GLY A 669 -23.54 9.87 22.17
N ARG A 670 -24.82 9.49 22.19
CA ARG A 670 -25.91 10.21 21.53
C ARG A 670 -26.21 11.52 22.29
N ASN A 671 -27.23 12.24 21.83
CA ASN A 671 -27.72 13.47 22.46
C ASN A 671 -27.81 13.34 24.00
N ASN A 672 -27.43 14.39 24.72
CA ASN A 672 -27.46 14.47 26.19
C ASN A 672 -26.59 13.44 26.93
N GLN A 673 -25.43 13.03 26.39
CA GLN A 673 -24.48 12.11 27.06
C GLN A 673 -25.05 10.71 27.35
N MET A 674 -25.99 10.23 26.53
CA MET A 674 -26.55 8.87 26.60
C MET A 674 -25.75 7.91 25.71
N PHE A 675 -25.45 6.70 26.18
CA PHE A 675 -24.86 5.64 25.37
C PHE A 675 -25.89 4.85 24.57
N ALA A 676 -27.11 4.70 25.09
CA ALA A 676 -28.20 3.86 24.58
C ALA A 676 -27.80 2.39 24.36
N PRO A 677 -27.37 1.64 25.40
CA PRO A 677 -26.74 0.32 25.24
C PRO A 677 -27.60 -0.72 24.53
N LYS A 678 -28.91 -0.75 24.82
CA LYS A 678 -29.86 -1.74 24.28
C LYS A 678 -30.48 -1.34 22.95
N GLU A 679 -30.26 -0.12 22.49
CA GLU A 679 -30.77 0.32 21.20
C GLU A 679 -29.93 -0.25 20.05
N LEU A 680 -30.57 -0.46 18.90
CA LEU A 680 -29.89 -0.93 17.70
C LEU A 680 -28.92 0.14 17.18
N ALA A 681 -27.76 -0.32 16.72
CA ALA A 681 -26.80 0.53 16.05
C ALA A 681 -27.21 0.75 14.59
N THR A 682 -27.10 1.99 14.10
CA THR A 682 -27.37 2.31 12.69
C THR A 682 -26.13 2.19 11.81
N ARG A 683 -26.34 2.11 10.48
CA ARG A 683 -25.25 2.13 9.48
C ARG A 683 -24.43 3.42 9.52
N ALA A 684 -25.02 4.54 9.90
CA ALA A 684 -24.31 5.80 10.12
C ALA A 684 -23.45 5.78 11.39
N GLU A 685 -23.94 5.18 12.47
CA GLU A 685 -23.19 5.04 13.72
C GLU A 685 -21.96 4.14 13.55
N SER A 686 -22.08 3.02 12.84
CA SER A 686 -20.91 2.17 12.55
C SER A 686 -19.89 2.85 11.65
N ALA A 687 -20.34 3.57 10.62
CA ALA A 687 -19.45 4.36 9.79
C ALA A 687 -18.68 5.42 10.60
N GLN A 688 -19.34 6.09 11.56
CA GLN A 688 -18.69 7.05 12.46
C GLN A 688 -17.64 6.38 13.36
N VAL A 689 -17.96 5.28 14.06
CA VAL A 689 -17.01 4.68 15.01
C VAL A 689 -15.83 4.00 14.31
N VAL A 690 -16.04 3.41 13.13
CA VAL A 690 -14.96 2.84 12.31
C VAL A 690 -14.08 3.95 11.71
N TYR A 691 -14.66 5.08 11.32
CA TYR A 691 -13.90 6.26 10.91
C TYR A 691 -12.97 6.78 12.02
N GLN A 692 -13.44 6.83 13.28
CA GLN A 692 -12.58 7.22 14.40
C GLN A 692 -11.50 6.17 14.71
N LEU A 693 -11.84 4.87 14.66
CA LEU A 693 -10.86 3.79 14.78
C LEU A 693 -9.73 3.96 13.76
N MET A 694 -10.06 4.14 12.47
CA MET A 694 -9.09 4.35 11.39
C MET A 694 -8.25 5.63 11.54
N LYS A 695 -8.85 6.72 12.04
CA LYS A 695 -8.09 7.95 12.33
C LYS A 695 -7.08 7.73 13.47
N SER A 696 -7.49 7.02 14.52
CA SER A 696 -6.66 6.76 15.69
C SER A 696 -5.52 5.77 15.43
N ALA A 697 -5.58 5.00 14.33
CA ALA A 697 -4.50 4.10 13.90
C ALA A 697 -3.43 4.80 13.04
N LYS A 698 -3.58 6.12 12.81
CA LYS A 698 -2.63 6.98 12.09
C LYS A 698 -1.97 8.03 13.00
N GLN A 699 -2.14 7.87 14.31
CA GLN A 699 -1.51 8.65 15.40
C GLN A 699 -0.74 7.68 16.29
#